data_AF-A0A381RZV6-F1
#
_entry.id   AF-A0A381RZV6-F1
#
_cell.length_a   1.000
_cell.length_b   1.000
_cell.length_c   1.000
_cell.angle_alpha   90.00
_cell.angle_beta   90.00
_cell.angle_gamma   90.00
#
_symmetry.space_group_name_H-M   'P 1'
#
loop_
_entity.id
_entity.type
_entity.pdbx_description
1 polymer ?
#
loop_
_entity_poly.entity_id
_entity_poly.type
_entity_poly.pdbx_seq_one_letter_code
_entity_poly.pdbx_strand_id
1 'polypeptide(L)'
;MPAKKTDASTKINKTPIKTKKTALKKAAKGRVKTIKKPAKSNGYDSSNITVLKGLEAVKKRPGMYIGDTDDGTGLHHMVYEVVDNSIDEALAGHCDFIEVQILADNCVLVRDNGRGIPVDIHKQEGVSAAEVIMTKLHAGGKFDDNSYKVSGGLHGVGVSVVNALSKKLHLTIKRDGKVYEQHYSDGIPKAKLKATGKSDATGTEIKITPSTDTFTNVVFDFDILAGKLRDLSFLNAGVKIILEDQRVDKKKTFKHKGGLSEFVEFLTGKRNTINSIFHFSKENKEGISVEVAMQWNDGYQENVNCYTNNIIQRDGGTHLVGFRTALTRTLNKYMDKEGLLTKEKVTASGDDAREGLVAVISIKVPDPKFSSQTKDKLVSSEIKPIVEQEVYKHLSNYLLENPAEARMIATKIIDAARAREAARQARELTRRKGVFDGGGLPGKLSDCTEKDPGKSEVYLVEGESAGGSAKQGRDRKFQAILPLRGKIINVEKARIDKVLSSSEIITIITALGCGIKGEDWQLEKLRYHRIIIMTDADVDGSHIRTLLLTFFYRQMPELLEKGYIYTAQPPLYKLKKGKQEVYIRDDKALREQLLAEVLDETRLVLNKKGESIGGEALSKLISQHQKAQESMYSLTHQYPEEILQASMYLERLADLKKDINVKDWSKKLQVKLNSSALNGSKWKVEAIKNKEQKISEPEITLFRHGSETAWKLSPGFFRSKAYKDICSFGEHLNTLLNKDSYFELNGSKFRIDNFASSVNELIEAAKKSFTMSRYKGLGEMNADQLWDTTMDPEARLLGQVTIDDAQKADELFNALMGDDVEPRKIFIDENAKFVVNLDV
;
A
#
# COMPACT_ATOMS: atom_id res chain seq x y z
N MET A 1 -44.37 -23.79 13.74
CA MET A 1 -45.42 -23.59 14.78
C MET A 1 -44.83 -23.89 16.16
N PRO A 2 -45.15 -23.15 17.23
CA PRO A 2 -44.62 -21.80 17.46
C PRO A 2 -44.12 -21.55 18.91
N ALA A 3 -43.55 -20.35 19.07
CA ALA A 3 -43.73 -19.40 20.18
C ALA A 3 -43.09 -19.61 21.57
N LYS A 4 -42.09 -18.74 21.81
CA LYS A 4 -41.84 -17.91 23.01
C LYS A 4 -42.91 -17.94 24.11
N LYS A 5 -42.45 -17.95 25.37
CA LYS A 5 -42.95 -17.03 26.42
C LYS A 5 -41.90 -16.75 27.50
N THR A 6 -42.04 -15.55 28.03
CA THR A 6 -41.17 -14.67 28.82
C THR A 6 -41.23 -14.90 30.34
N ASP A 7 -40.09 -14.62 30.99
CA ASP A 7 -39.85 -13.93 32.26
C ASP A 7 -40.93 -13.83 33.36
N ALA A 8 -40.52 -14.13 34.61
CA ALA A 8 -40.70 -13.22 35.76
C ALA A 8 -39.92 -13.68 37.02
N SER A 9 -38.91 -12.87 37.35
CA SER A 9 -38.45 -12.38 38.67
C SER A 9 -38.89 -12.98 40.03
N THR A 10 -37.85 -13.11 40.88
CA THR A 10 -37.70 -12.63 42.28
C THR A 10 -38.01 -13.50 43.52
N LYS A 11 -36.92 -13.71 44.29
CA LYS A 11 -36.69 -13.37 45.72
C LYS A 11 -36.92 -14.42 46.84
N ILE A 12 -35.80 -14.69 47.54
CA ILE A 12 -35.56 -14.52 49.00
C ILE A 12 -35.59 -15.76 49.94
N ASN A 13 -34.37 -16.10 50.37
CA ASN A 13 -33.85 -16.36 51.73
C ASN A 13 -34.14 -17.60 52.57
N LYS A 14 -33.04 -17.91 53.29
CA LYS A 14 -32.85 -18.43 54.66
C LYS A 14 -32.67 -19.95 54.85
N THR A 15 -31.40 -20.32 55.10
CA THR A 15 -30.85 -21.14 56.22
C THR A 15 -31.86 -21.84 57.15
N PRO A 16 -31.58 -23.05 57.71
CA PRO A 16 -30.43 -23.22 58.62
C PRO A 16 -29.83 -24.66 58.88
N ILE A 17 -28.52 -24.70 59.20
CA ILE A 17 -27.87 -25.25 60.43
C ILE A 17 -27.77 -26.79 60.72
N LYS A 18 -26.54 -27.16 61.17
CA LYS A 18 -26.06 -28.25 62.10
C LYS A 18 -25.93 -29.68 61.56
N THR A 19 -24.89 -30.46 61.87
CA THR A 19 -24.23 -30.65 63.17
C THR A 19 -22.80 -31.21 63.04
N LYS A 20 -21.94 -30.88 64.02
CA LYS A 20 -20.61 -31.47 64.29
C LYS A 20 -20.73 -32.83 65.01
N LYS A 21 -19.76 -33.74 64.80
CA LYS A 21 -19.13 -34.53 65.87
C LYS A 21 -17.71 -35.03 65.46
N THR A 22 -16.77 -34.69 66.34
CA THR A 22 -15.38 -35.15 66.59
C THR A 22 -15.29 -36.68 66.79
N ALA A 23 -14.17 -37.43 66.71
CA ALA A 23 -12.72 -37.26 66.94
C ALA A 23 -11.98 -38.42 66.19
N LEU A 24 -10.66 -38.54 65.99
CA LEU A 24 -9.52 -38.65 66.93
C LEU A 24 -8.21 -38.82 66.10
N LYS A 25 -7.07 -38.37 66.65
CA LYS A 25 -5.71 -38.42 66.08
C LYS A 25 -5.08 -39.83 66.07
N LYS A 26 -4.24 -40.12 65.07
CA LYS A 26 -2.89 -40.72 65.27
C LYS A 26 -2.02 -40.64 64.00
N ALA A 27 -0.73 -40.41 64.22
CA ALA A 27 0.31 -40.18 63.22
C ALA A 27 0.95 -41.50 62.72
N ALA A 28 1.44 -41.49 61.47
CA ALA A 28 2.82 -41.80 61.07
C ALA A 28 2.95 -42.50 59.70
N LYS A 29 3.92 -41.98 58.93
CA LYS A 29 4.71 -42.59 57.84
C LYS A 29 3.99 -42.89 56.51
N GLY A 30 4.61 -42.35 55.45
CA GLY A 30 4.04 -42.25 54.12
C GLY A 30 4.35 -43.42 53.20
N ARG A 31 3.65 -43.42 52.07
CA ARG A 31 4.08 -44.03 50.81
C ARG A 31 3.29 -43.40 49.65
N VAL A 32 4.06 -42.81 48.74
CA VAL A 32 3.83 -42.58 47.29
C VAL A 32 2.42 -42.14 46.87
N LYS A 33 2.23 -40.83 46.66
CA LYS A 33 1.13 -40.30 45.83
C LYS A 33 1.61 -40.17 44.39
N THR A 34 0.99 -40.96 43.52
CA THR A 34 0.87 -40.69 42.09
C THR A 34 0.33 -39.28 41.89
N ILE A 35 1.13 -38.41 41.27
CA ILE A 35 0.72 -37.05 40.91
C ILE A 35 -0.26 -37.17 39.73
N LYS A 36 -1.56 -37.18 40.01
CA LYS A 36 -2.57 -36.78 39.02
C LYS A 36 -2.32 -35.29 38.73
N LYS A 37 -1.97 -34.97 37.47
CA LYS A 37 -2.00 -33.58 36.97
C LYS A 37 -3.37 -32.97 37.31
N PRO A 38 -3.46 -31.80 37.96
CA PRO A 38 -4.74 -31.16 38.17
C PRO A 38 -5.28 -30.72 36.81
N ALA A 39 -6.57 -30.95 36.60
CA ALA A 39 -7.31 -30.39 35.48
C ALA A 39 -7.21 -28.86 35.55
N LYS A 40 -6.80 -28.21 34.45
CA LYS A 40 -6.81 -26.75 34.33
C LYS A 40 -8.25 -26.26 34.50
N SER A 41 -8.55 -25.64 35.63
CA SER A 41 -9.70 -24.76 35.75
C SER A 41 -9.47 -23.55 34.86
N ASN A 42 -10.32 -23.34 33.86
CA ASN A 42 -10.42 -22.10 33.08
C ASN A 42 -11.03 -20.98 33.94
N GLY A 43 -10.39 -20.65 35.07
CA GLY A 43 -10.75 -19.48 35.86
C GLY A 43 -10.07 -18.25 35.29
N TYR A 44 -10.84 -17.20 34.99
CA TYR A 44 -10.33 -15.85 34.77
C TYR A 44 -10.15 -15.21 36.14
N ASP A 45 -8.91 -15.22 36.64
CA ASP A 45 -8.51 -14.60 37.90
C ASP A 45 -7.45 -13.52 37.68
N SER A 46 -6.99 -12.89 38.75
CA SER A 46 -6.00 -11.80 38.67
C SER A 46 -4.66 -12.24 38.04
N SER A 47 -4.32 -13.53 38.05
CA SER A 47 -3.11 -14.06 37.41
C SER A 47 -3.21 -14.11 35.88
N ASN A 48 -4.42 -14.02 35.31
CA ASN A 48 -4.64 -13.87 33.87
C ASN A 48 -4.46 -12.42 33.38
N ILE A 49 -4.40 -11.44 34.29
CA ILE A 49 -4.10 -10.04 33.94
C ILE A 49 -2.60 -9.91 33.73
N THR A 50 -2.19 -9.79 32.46
CA THR A 50 -0.79 -9.59 32.09
C THR A 50 -0.50 -8.10 31.91
N VAL A 51 0.36 -7.55 32.78
CA VAL A 51 0.87 -6.17 32.63
C VAL A 51 2.15 -6.20 31.82
N LEU A 52 2.11 -5.65 30.60
CA LEU A 52 3.29 -5.50 29.74
C LEU A 52 4.08 -4.27 30.20
N LYS A 53 5.37 -4.43 30.49
CA LYS A 53 6.22 -3.33 30.96
C LYS A 53 7.11 -2.79 29.84
N GLY A 54 7.26 -1.47 29.79
CA GLY A 54 8.13 -0.80 28.82
C GLY A 54 7.75 -1.12 27.37
N LEU A 55 8.74 -1.50 26.56
CA LEU A 55 8.58 -1.76 25.13
C LEU A 55 7.90 -3.10 24.79
N GLU A 56 7.60 -3.95 25.78
CA GLU A 56 6.88 -5.22 25.54
C GLU A 56 5.46 -4.99 25.01
N ALA A 57 4.81 -3.90 25.44
CA ALA A 57 3.48 -3.51 24.96
C ALA A 57 3.48 -3.24 23.46
N VAL A 58 4.51 -2.54 22.97
CA VAL A 58 4.69 -2.22 21.55
C VAL A 58 4.89 -3.50 20.73
N LYS A 59 5.78 -4.39 21.17
CA LYS A 59 6.05 -5.65 20.44
C LYS A 59 4.84 -6.57 20.36
N LYS A 60 3.98 -6.58 21.39
CA LYS A 60 2.80 -7.46 21.40
C LYS A 60 1.67 -6.92 20.51
N ARG A 61 1.64 -5.61 20.29
CA ARG A 61 0.60 -4.88 19.55
C ARG A 61 1.22 -3.78 18.67
N PRO A 62 2.08 -4.13 17.70
CA PRO A 62 2.80 -3.15 16.88
C PRO A 62 1.84 -2.26 16.07
N GLY A 63 0.74 -2.85 15.59
CA GLY A 63 -0.30 -2.16 14.81
C GLY A 63 -0.85 -0.88 15.43
N MET A 64 -0.93 -0.82 16.76
CA MET A 64 -1.44 0.35 17.47
C MET A 64 -0.48 1.54 17.45
N TYR A 65 0.81 1.32 17.20
CA TYR A 65 1.86 2.34 17.29
C TYR A 65 2.38 2.75 15.92
N ILE A 66 2.60 1.79 15.02
CA ILE A 66 3.28 2.03 13.74
C ILE A 66 2.36 1.82 12.51
N GLY A 67 1.13 1.33 12.69
CA GLY A 67 0.25 0.94 11.59
C GLY A 67 0.48 -0.52 11.16
N ASP A 68 0.00 -0.87 9.97
CA ASP A 68 0.03 -2.24 9.47
C ASP A 68 1.47 -2.77 9.30
N THR A 69 1.72 -4.00 9.77
CA THR A 69 3.05 -4.63 9.74
C THR A 69 3.24 -5.60 8.57
N ASP A 70 2.20 -5.82 7.78
CA ASP A 70 2.16 -6.81 6.70
C ASP A 70 2.19 -6.19 5.30
N ASP A 71 1.50 -5.07 5.10
CA ASP A 71 1.44 -4.36 3.80
C ASP A 71 2.72 -3.55 3.48
N GLY A 72 3.59 -3.35 4.48
CA GLY A 72 4.82 -2.56 4.38
C GLY A 72 4.67 -1.09 4.78
N THR A 73 3.47 -0.56 5.04
CA THR A 73 3.26 0.82 5.47
C THR A 73 3.92 1.10 6.83
N GLY A 74 3.73 0.21 7.81
CA GLY A 74 4.38 0.32 9.12
C GLY A 74 5.90 0.18 9.07
N LEU A 75 6.44 -0.54 8.07
CA LEU A 75 7.88 -0.61 7.85
C LEU A 75 8.45 0.76 7.48
N HIS A 76 7.83 1.45 6.51
CA HIS A 76 8.25 2.78 6.07
C HIS A 76 8.06 3.83 7.16
N HIS A 77 7.00 3.69 7.95
CA HIS A 77 6.72 4.58 9.08
C HIS A 77 7.84 4.55 10.14
N MET A 78 8.59 3.46 10.28
CA MET A 78 9.79 3.47 11.13
C MET A 78 10.83 4.51 10.68
N VAL A 79 10.98 4.71 9.38
CA VAL A 79 11.90 5.70 8.81
C VAL A 79 11.33 7.10 9.01
N TYR A 80 10.02 7.27 8.77
CA TYR A 80 9.34 8.55 8.95
C TYR A 80 9.49 9.08 10.37
N GLU A 81 9.32 8.24 11.39
CA GLU A 81 9.48 8.65 12.79
C GLU A 81 10.88 9.19 13.11
N VAL A 82 11.93 8.64 12.49
CA VAL A 82 13.30 9.15 12.67
C VAL A 82 13.55 10.41 11.87
N VAL A 83 13.06 10.47 10.64
CA VAL A 83 13.16 11.66 9.79
C VAL A 83 12.41 12.84 10.39
N ASP A 84 11.21 12.63 10.93
CA ASP A 84 10.40 13.67 11.55
C ASP A 84 11.12 14.28 12.76
N ASN A 85 11.84 13.49 13.56
CA ASN A 85 12.71 14.04 14.61
C ASN A 85 13.84 14.92 14.06
N SER A 86 14.40 14.56 12.91
CA SER A 86 15.44 15.36 12.24
C SER A 86 14.85 16.66 11.66
N ILE A 87 13.62 16.61 11.16
CA ILE A 87 12.86 17.77 10.69
C ILE A 87 12.48 18.70 11.86
N ASP A 88 12.16 18.17 13.04
CA ASP A 88 11.91 19.00 14.22
C ASP A 88 13.16 19.80 14.65
N GLU A 89 14.37 19.22 14.51
CA GLU A 89 15.63 19.97 14.67
C GLU A 89 15.82 21.05 13.60
N ALA A 90 15.34 20.81 12.38
CA ALA A 90 15.37 21.79 11.30
C ALA A 90 14.38 22.93 11.55
N LEU A 91 13.17 22.63 12.05
CA LEU A 91 12.19 23.63 12.48
C LEU A 91 12.71 24.51 13.61
N ALA A 92 13.53 23.95 14.51
CA ALA A 92 14.24 24.70 15.54
C ALA A 92 15.43 25.53 15.01
N GLY A 93 15.74 25.46 13.71
CA GLY A 93 16.80 26.22 13.06
C GLY A 93 18.21 25.66 13.27
N HIS A 94 18.34 24.40 13.69
CA HIS A 94 19.64 23.79 13.98
C HIS A 94 20.08 22.73 12.98
N CYS A 95 19.19 22.26 12.11
CA CYS A 95 19.47 21.26 11.09
C CYS A 95 19.12 21.80 9.70
N ASP A 96 20.02 21.63 8.74
CA ASP A 96 19.80 22.01 7.33
C ASP A 96 20.10 20.86 6.35
N PHE A 97 20.55 19.71 6.87
CA PHE A 97 20.93 18.55 6.09
C PHE A 97 20.43 17.25 6.74
N ILE A 98 19.69 16.46 5.97
CA ILE A 98 19.22 15.13 6.34
C ILE A 98 19.61 14.16 5.22
N GLU A 99 20.10 12.98 5.61
CA GLU A 99 20.46 11.90 4.70
C GLU A 99 19.77 10.62 5.13
N VAL A 100 19.10 9.97 4.18
CA VAL A 100 18.46 8.67 4.33
C VAL A 100 19.12 7.70 3.36
N GLN A 101 19.71 6.62 3.86
CA GLN A 101 20.36 5.60 3.05
C GLN A 101 19.69 4.24 3.26
N ILE A 102 19.21 3.63 2.18
CA ILE A 102 18.83 2.22 2.16
C ILE A 102 20.08 1.40 1.85
N LEU A 103 20.49 0.58 2.82
CA LEU A 103 21.72 -0.19 2.77
C LEU A 103 21.49 -1.57 2.15
N ALA A 104 22.57 -2.18 1.65
CA ALA A 104 22.54 -3.48 0.97
C ALA A 104 22.03 -4.67 1.81
N ASP A 105 21.89 -4.51 3.12
CA ASP A 105 21.33 -5.48 4.08
C ASP A 105 19.87 -5.18 4.46
N ASN A 106 19.14 -4.39 3.66
CA ASN A 106 17.78 -3.89 3.95
C ASN A 106 17.71 -3.18 5.31
N CYS A 107 18.80 -2.55 5.72
CA CYS A 107 18.81 -1.60 6.83
C CYS A 107 18.62 -0.18 6.29
N VAL A 108 18.12 0.71 7.13
CA VAL A 108 18.06 2.14 6.80
C VAL A 108 18.93 2.91 7.77
N LEU A 109 19.71 3.84 7.24
CA LEU A 109 20.45 4.83 8.00
C LEU A 109 19.75 6.18 7.83
N VAL A 110 19.44 6.86 8.93
CA VAL A 110 19.02 8.26 8.90
C VAL A 110 20.06 9.08 9.65
N ARG A 111 20.53 10.15 9.03
CA ARG A 111 21.55 11.04 9.58
C ARG A 111 21.11 12.49 9.43
N ASP A 112 21.28 13.27 10.48
CA ASP A 112 21.08 14.71 10.51
C ASP A 112 22.36 15.46 10.92
N ASN A 113 22.35 16.78 10.76
CA ASN A 113 23.38 17.68 11.27
C ASN A 113 22.85 18.65 12.34
N GLY A 114 21.80 18.25 13.08
CA GLY A 114 21.22 19.02 14.16
C GLY A 114 22.12 19.11 15.40
N ARG A 115 21.53 19.44 16.55
CA ARG A 115 22.27 19.59 17.82
C ARG A 115 22.80 18.27 18.39
N GLY A 116 22.25 17.14 17.94
CA GLY A 116 22.48 15.82 18.52
C GLY A 116 21.65 15.58 19.79
N ILE A 117 21.13 14.35 19.94
CA ILE A 117 20.37 13.92 21.12
C ILE A 117 21.17 14.15 22.43
N PRO A 118 20.55 14.63 23.52
CA PRO A 118 21.23 14.81 24.80
C PRO A 118 21.88 13.52 25.34
N VAL A 119 23.13 13.64 25.79
CA VAL A 119 23.97 12.50 26.23
C VAL A 119 24.21 12.46 27.74
N ASP A 120 23.81 13.53 28.45
CA ASP A 120 23.93 13.67 29.88
C ASP A 120 23.03 12.66 30.63
N ILE A 121 23.40 12.38 31.88
CA ILE A 121 22.65 11.45 32.72
C ILE A 121 21.35 12.12 33.17
N HIS A 122 20.22 11.49 32.85
CA HIS A 122 18.91 11.94 33.28
C HIS A 122 18.76 11.75 34.79
N LYS A 123 18.58 12.85 35.53
CA LYS A 123 18.63 12.89 37.00
C LYS A 123 17.69 11.88 37.69
N GLN A 124 16.51 11.65 37.14
CA GLN A 124 15.51 10.74 37.73
C GLN A 124 15.73 9.27 37.33
N GLU A 125 16.35 9.02 36.17
CA GLU A 125 16.43 7.67 35.57
C GLU A 125 17.80 7.02 35.75
N GLY A 126 18.84 7.81 36.07
CA GLY A 126 20.18 7.30 36.34
C GLY A 126 20.93 6.74 35.11
N VAL A 127 20.35 6.87 33.91
CA VAL A 127 20.95 6.52 32.61
C VAL A 127 21.00 7.75 31.70
N SER A 128 21.69 7.67 30.56
CA SER A 128 21.77 8.81 29.63
C SER A 128 20.40 9.16 29.06
N ALA A 129 20.15 10.44 28.79
CA ALA A 129 18.91 10.89 28.15
C ALA A 129 18.65 10.17 26.82
N ALA A 130 19.69 9.90 26.03
CA ALA A 130 19.62 9.05 24.84
C ALA A 130 19.07 7.64 25.12
N GLU A 131 19.48 6.99 26.21
CA GLU A 131 18.96 5.67 26.59
C GLU A 131 17.51 5.77 27.08
N VAL A 132 17.16 6.84 27.81
CA VAL A 132 15.79 7.08 28.26
C VAL A 132 14.82 7.15 27.07
N ILE A 133 15.08 8.01 26.09
CA ILE A 133 14.17 8.20 24.94
C ILE A 133 14.10 6.97 24.03
N MET A 134 15.14 6.12 24.03
CA MET A 134 15.17 4.89 23.23
C MET A 134 14.44 3.72 23.90
N THR A 135 14.29 3.74 25.22
CA THR A 135 13.80 2.58 26.00
C THR A 135 12.49 2.83 26.75
N LYS A 136 12.10 4.10 26.91
CA LYS A 136 10.85 4.48 27.59
C LYS A 136 9.87 5.12 26.62
N LEU A 137 8.62 4.67 26.72
CA LEU A 137 7.49 5.35 26.10
C LEU A 137 7.21 6.66 26.84
N HIS A 138 6.74 7.65 26.09
CA HIS A 138 6.39 8.98 26.61
C HIS A 138 7.56 9.71 27.26
N ALA A 139 8.76 9.56 26.69
CA ALA A 139 9.96 10.24 27.15
C ALA A 139 10.58 11.06 26.01
N GLY A 140 10.79 12.36 26.25
CA GLY A 140 11.38 13.27 25.27
C GLY A 140 11.28 14.73 25.69
N GLY A 141 12.08 15.61 25.09
CA GLY A 141 12.03 17.06 25.33
C GLY A 141 10.94 17.79 24.54
N LYS A 142 9.92 17.06 24.06
CA LYS A 142 8.83 17.60 23.23
C LYS A 142 7.53 17.82 24.01
N PHE A 143 7.58 17.66 25.33
CA PHE A 143 6.43 17.87 26.23
C PHE A 143 6.40 19.27 26.84
N ASP A 144 7.43 20.08 26.59
CA ASP A 144 7.51 21.47 27.03
C ASP A 144 7.97 22.39 25.89
N ASP A 145 7.47 23.63 25.88
CA ASP A 145 7.76 24.62 24.83
C ASP A 145 9.21 25.14 24.86
N ASN A 146 10.03 24.69 25.82
CA ASN A 146 11.39 25.19 26.04
C ASN A 146 12.38 24.70 25.00
N SER A 147 12.25 23.44 24.54
CA SER A 147 13.23 22.81 23.64
C SER A 147 12.77 22.83 22.18
N TYR A 148 11.47 22.69 21.95
CA TYR A 148 10.82 22.79 20.64
C TYR A 148 9.53 23.61 20.75
N LYS A 149 9.52 24.81 20.19
CA LYS A 149 8.33 25.68 20.16
C LYS A 149 7.20 25.09 19.30
N VAL A 150 7.56 24.31 18.28
CA VAL A 150 6.65 23.62 17.36
C VAL A 150 7.30 22.29 16.99
N SER A 151 6.56 21.18 17.09
CA SER A 151 7.04 19.86 16.64
C SER A 151 5.92 18.97 16.11
N GLY A 152 6.23 18.08 15.17
CA GLY A 152 5.27 17.07 14.70
C GLY A 152 5.10 15.91 15.71
N GLY A 153 6.14 15.63 16.49
CA GLY A 153 6.19 14.48 17.40
C GLY A 153 5.72 14.78 18.83
N LEU A 154 4.41 14.69 19.10
CA LEU A 154 3.83 15.11 20.40
C LEU A 154 3.77 14.02 21.48
N HIS A 155 3.84 12.75 21.07
CA HIS A 155 3.54 11.64 21.98
C HIS A 155 4.76 11.11 22.74
N GLY A 156 5.98 11.45 22.29
CA GLY A 156 7.24 10.95 22.87
C GLY A 156 7.40 9.43 22.83
N VAL A 157 6.78 8.75 21.85
CA VAL A 157 6.86 7.28 21.68
C VAL A 157 7.60 6.85 20.42
N GLY A 158 7.68 7.70 19.39
CA GLY A 158 8.12 7.34 18.03
C GLY A 158 9.43 6.56 17.98
N VAL A 159 10.54 7.18 18.39
CA VAL A 159 11.87 6.55 18.29
C VAL A 159 12.03 5.30 19.17
N SER A 160 11.32 5.25 20.31
CA SER A 160 11.30 4.08 21.19
C SER A 160 10.54 2.90 20.56
N VAL A 161 9.47 3.17 19.79
CA VAL A 161 8.76 2.17 18.98
C VAL A 161 9.67 1.65 17.89
N VAL A 162 10.38 2.53 17.17
CA VAL A 162 11.37 2.13 16.16
C VAL A 162 12.41 1.19 16.77
N ASN A 163 12.96 1.53 17.95
CA ASN A 163 13.90 0.68 18.66
C ASN A 163 13.30 -0.67 19.07
N ALA A 164 12.06 -0.68 19.57
CA ALA A 164 11.35 -1.90 19.98
C ALA A 164 11.11 -2.88 18.81
N LEU A 165 10.78 -2.34 17.63
CA LEU A 165 10.46 -3.11 16.42
C LEU A 165 11.68 -3.37 15.53
N SER A 166 12.87 -2.93 15.97
CA SER A 166 14.13 -3.22 15.32
C SER A 166 14.79 -4.46 15.90
N LYS A 167 15.32 -5.33 15.03
CA LYS A 167 16.20 -6.41 15.48
C LYS A 167 17.49 -5.87 16.06
N LYS A 168 18.05 -4.85 15.40
CA LYS A 168 19.23 -4.10 15.85
C LYS A 168 19.02 -2.63 15.55
N LEU A 169 19.43 -1.77 16.49
CA LEU A 169 19.51 -0.34 16.27
C LEU A 169 20.89 0.14 16.76
N HIS A 170 21.55 0.94 15.94
CA HIS A 170 22.82 1.58 16.29
C HIS A 170 22.61 3.09 16.28
N LEU A 171 22.79 3.69 17.45
CA LEU A 171 22.70 5.11 17.68
C LEU A 171 24.11 5.69 17.77
N THR A 172 24.38 6.69 16.95
CA THR A 172 25.60 7.49 16.97
C THR A 172 25.22 8.96 17.16
N ILE A 173 25.78 9.61 18.17
CA ILE A 173 25.52 11.02 18.48
C ILE A 173 26.84 11.78 18.43
N LYS A 174 26.86 12.89 17.69
CA LYS A 174 27.99 13.83 17.68
C LYS A 174 27.57 15.08 18.44
N ARG A 175 28.19 15.32 19.59
CA ARG A 175 27.87 16.44 20.49
C ARG A 175 29.04 16.73 21.42
N ASP A 176 29.23 17.98 21.81
CA ASP A 176 30.24 18.42 22.78
C ASP A 176 31.68 17.95 22.42
N GLY A 177 32.03 18.02 21.13
CA GLY A 177 33.36 17.63 20.63
C GLY A 177 33.63 16.11 20.58
N LYS A 178 32.61 15.28 20.86
CA LYS A 178 32.74 13.83 21.01
C LYS A 178 31.74 13.06 20.15
N VAL A 179 32.12 11.83 19.82
CA VAL A 179 31.23 10.82 19.23
C VAL A 179 30.82 9.87 20.33
N TYR A 180 29.51 9.71 20.53
CA TYR A 180 28.92 8.77 21.46
C TYR A 180 28.17 7.69 20.69
N GLU A 181 28.31 6.44 21.11
CA GLU A 181 27.65 5.32 20.46
C GLU A 181 26.95 4.41 21.48
N GLN A 182 25.79 3.89 21.07
CA GLN A 182 25.06 2.87 21.81
C GLN A 182 24.37 1.90 20.84
N HIS A 183 24.41 0.61 21.19
CA HIS A 183 23.78 -0.45 20.41
C HIS A 183 22.61 -1.06 21.17
N TYR A 184 21.54 -1.34 20.44
CA TYR A 184 20.33 -1.98 20.94
C TYR A 184 20.04 -3.25 20.15
N SER A 185 19.42 -4.23 20.81
CA SER A 185 18.82 -5.41 20.16
C SER A 185 17.43 -5.59 20.72
N ASP A 186 16.43 -5.65 19.84
CA ASP A 186 15.05 -5.84 20.23
C ASP A 186 14.63 -4.81 21.31
N GLY A 187 14.98 -3.53 21.15
CA GLY A 187 14.69 -2.47 22.12
C GLY A 187 15.53 -2.45 23.40
N ILE A 188 16.46 -3.39 23.61
CA ILE A 188 17.24 -3.51 24.84
C ILE A 188 18.68 -3.00 24.61
N PRO A 189 19.20 -2.05 25.42
CA PRO A 189 20.57 -1.58 25.31
C PRO A 189 21.57 -2.69 25.63
N LYS A 190 22.61 -2.83 24.79
CA LYS A 190 23.68 -3.83 24.99
C LYS A 190 24.81 -3.35 25.89
N ALA A 191 24.98 -2.04 25.97
CA ALA A 191 25.93 -1.37 26.83
C ALA A 191 25.42 0.05 27.13
N LYS A 192 26.00 0.69 28.14
CA LYS A 192 25.78 2.11 28.40
C LYS A 192 26.35 2.96 27.25
N LEU A 193 25.76 4.12 27.01
CA LEU A 193 26.27 5.11 26.06
C LEU A 193 27.73 5.45 26.38
N LYS A 194 28.62 5.32 25.39
CA LYS A 194 30.06 5.52 25.55
C LYS A 194 30.59 6.51 24.52
N ALA A 195 31.51 7.38 24.94
CA ALA A 195 32.32 8.16 24.02
C ALA A 195 33.32 7.25 23.29
N THR A 196 33.18 7.14 21.96
CA THR A 196 34.01 6.27 21.09
C THR A 196 35.05 7.06 20.29
N GLY A 197 34.88 8.38 20.16
CA GLY A 197 35.79 9.22 19.41
C GLY A 197 35.62 10.71 19.67
N LYS A 198 36.37 11.53 18.93
CA LYS A 198 36.25 12.99 18.89
C LYS A 198 35.66 13.42 17.55
N SER A 199 34.88 14.49 17.53
CA SER A 199 34.36 15.09 16.31
C SER A 199 34.02 16.55 16.54
N ASP A 200 34.34 17.41 15.58
CA ASP A 200 33.97 18.83 15.59
C ASP A 200 32.59 19.08 14.98
N ALA A 201 31.94 18.04 14.43
CA ALA A 201 30.60 18.11 13.89
C ALA A 201 29.54 17.81 14.96
N THR A 202 28.31 18.23 14.72
CA THR A 202 27.13 17.87 15.51
C THR A 202 26.13 17.04 14.68
N GLY A 203 25.22 16.36 15.36
CA GLY A 203 24.10 15.66 14.74
C GLY A 203 23.88 14.25 15.29
N THR A 204 22.83 13.60 14.80
CA THR A 204 22.49 12.23 15.16
C THR A 204 22.50 11.34 13.92
N GLU A 205 22.90 10.09 14.11
CA GLU A 205 22.78 9.03 13.12
C GLU A 205 22.14 7.80 13.78
N ILE A 206 21.10 7.27 13.13
CA ILE A 206 20.36 6.09 13.58
C ILE A 206 20.34 5.07 12.46
N LYS A 207 20.97 3.92 12.68
CA LYS A 207 20.90 2.76 11.79
C LYS A 207 19.86 1.77 12.32
N ILE A 208 18.89 1.45 11.48
CA ILE A 208 17.75 0.58 11.78
C ILE A 208 17.89 -0.73 11.01
N THR A 209 17.82 -1.86 11.73
CA THR A 209 17.60 -3.18 11.14
C THR A 209 16.21 -3.66 11.57
N PRO A 210 15.20 -3.71 10.67
CA PRO A 210 13.83 -4.10 11.03
C PRO A 210 13.77 -5.55 11.56
N SER A 211 12.83 -5.83 12.48
CA SER A 211 12.60 -7.19 12.99
C SER A 211 11.76 -8.02 12.03
N THR A 212 12.30 -9.15 11.57
CA THR A 212 11.55 -10.16 10.80
C THR A 212 10.51 -10.92 11.63
N ASP A 213 10.55 -10.78 12.96
CA ASP A 213 9.54 -11.36 13.86
C ASP A 213 8.28 -10.49 13.93
N THR A 214 8.37 -9.23 13.47
CA THR A 214 7.27 -8.24 13.48
C THR A 214 6.76 -7.99 12.07
N PHE A 215 7.64 -7.76 11.11
CA PHE A 215 7.27 -7.42 9.75
C PHE A 215 7.38 -8.64 8.83
N THR A 216 6.33 -8.93 8.07
CA THR A 216 6.37 -9.99 7.05
C THR A 216 7.12 -9.53 5.80
N ASN A 217 7.10 -8.23 5.49
CA ASN A 217 7.93 -7.58 4.49
C ASN A 217 8.96 -6.65 5.16
N VAL A 218 10.25 -6.88 4.90
CA VAL A 218 11.37 -6.06 5.42
C VAL A 218 12.12 -5.32 4.32
N VAL A 219 11.52 -5.18 3.14
CA VAL A 219 12.10 -4.46 2.01
C VAL A 219 11.56 -3.05 1.98
N PHE A 220 12.43 -2.07 2.24
CA PHE A 220 12.11 -0.66 2.05
C PHE A 220 12.00 -0.35 0.55
N ASP A 221 10.95 0.37 0.18
CA ASP A 221 10.68 0.87 -1.15
C ASP A 221 11.22 2.29 -1.30
N PHE A 222 12.02 2.50 -2.34
CA PHE A 222 12.67 3.79 -2.57
C PHE A 222 11.67 4.89 -2.94
N ASP A 223 10.69 4.59 -3.78
CA ASP A 223 9.79 5.61 -4.31
C ASP A 223 8.74 6.04 -3.28
N ILE A 224 8.34 5.14 -2.36
CA ILE A 224 7.57 5.49 -1.15
C ILE A 224 8.32 6.50 -0.27
N LEU A 225 9.59 6.23 0.04
CA LEU A 225 10.40 7.16 0.84
C LEU A 225 10.65 8.46 0.07
N ALA A 226 10.90 8.38 -1.23
CA ALA A 226 11.15 9.55 -2.09
C ALA A 226 9.95 10.49 -2.17
N GLY A 227 8.71 9.98 -2.15
CA GLY A 227 7.50 10.80 -2.06
C GLY A 227 7.49 11.63 -0.79
N LYS A 228 7.51 10.97 0.37
CA LYS A 228 7.46 11.63 1.69
C LYS A 228 8.61 12.63 1.91
N LEU A 229 9.84 12.27 1.53
CA LEU A 229 11.01 13.13 1.71
C LEU A 229 10.95 14.38 0.81
N ARG A 230 10.35 14.27 -0.37
CA ARG A 230 10.11 15.42 -1.26
C ARG A 230 9.12 16.39 -0.64
N ASP A 231 7.99 15.90 -0.16
CA ASP A 231 6.97 16.73 0.51
C ASP A 231 7.58 17.47 1.71
N LEU A 232 8.35 16.76 2.54
CA LEU A 232 9.06 17.36 3.67
C LEU A 232 10.02 18.47 3.25
N SER A 233 10.71 18.33 2.11
CA SER A 233 11.62 19.36 1.62
C SER A 233 10.90 20.59 1.04
N PHE A 234 9.66 20.45 0.55
CA PHE A 234 8.82 21.60 0.21
C PHE A 234 8.31 22.33 1.46
N LEU A 235 7.86 21.57 2.46
CA LEU A 235 7.34 22.12 3.72
C LEU A 235 8.42 22.82 4.56
N ASN A 236 9.69 22.43 4.38
CA ASN A 236 10.84 22.96 5.10
C ASN A 236 11.83 23.59 4.12
N ALA A 237 11.47 24.77 3.60
CA ALA A 237 12.26 25.49 2.62
C ALA A 237 13.73 25.65 3.06
N GLY A 238 14.65 25.25 2.18
CA GLY A 238 16.10 25.34 2.41
C GLY A 238 16.75 24.09 3.00
N VAL A 239 15.99 23.19 3.64
CA VAL A 239 16.52 21.92 4.17
C VAL A 239 16.87 20.99 3.00
N LYS A 240 18.11 20.49 2.98
CA LYS A 240 18.58 19.54 1.97
C LYS A 240 18.34 18.12 2.47
N ILE A 241 17.57 17.33 1.74
CA ILE A 241 17.31 15.92 2.03
C ILE A 241 17.88 15.05 0.91
N ILE A 242 18.71 14.08 1.26
CA ILE A 242 19.25 13.10 0.31
C ILE A 242 18.62 11.73 0.61
N LEU A 243 18.11 11.07 -0.43
CA LEU A 243 17.73 9.66 -0.38
C LEU A 243 18.64 8.86 -1.31
N GLU A 244 19.30 7.84 -0.78
CA GLU A 244 20.18 6.94 -1.53
C GLU A 244 19.77 5.49 -1.28
N ASP A 245 19.71 4.68 -2.34
CA ASP A 245 19.56 3.24 -2.27
C ASP A 245 20.81 2.55 -2.81
N GLN A 246 21.64 2.06 -1.90
CA GLN A 246 22.89 1.39 -2.21
C GLN A 246 22.69 -0.01 -2.78
N ARG A 247 21.46 -0.55 -2.75
CA ARG A 247 21.16 -1.85 -3.38
C ARG A 247 21.20 -1.74 -4.90
N VAL A 248 20.76 -0.60 -5.42
CA VAL A 248 20.56 -0.34 -6.86
C VAL A 248 21.27 0.92 -7.37
N ASP A 249 22.12 1.53 -6.54
CA ASP A 249 22.85 2.77 -6.84
C ASP A 249 21.93 3.92 -7.33
N LYS A 250 20.74 4.02 -6.72
CA LYS A 250 19.72 5.03 -7.04
C LYS A 250 19.80 6.15 -6.01
N LYS A 251 19.92 7.41 -6.46
CA LYS A 251 20.04 8.57 -5.58
C LYS A 251 19.13 9.71 -6.02
N LYS A 252 18.41 10.31 -5.07
CA LYS A 252 17.64 11.55 -5.26
C LYS A 252 18.04 12.56 -4.20
N THR A 253 18.14 13.82 -4.62
CA THR A 253 18.40 14.96 -3.73
C THR A 253 17.24 15.93 -3.85
N PHE A 254 16.68 16.30 -2.70
CA PHE A 254 15.59 17.26 -2.59
C PHE A 254 16.09 18.49 -1.85
N LYS A 255 15.89 19.67 -2.44
CA LYS A 255 16.21 20.96 -1.83
C LYS A 255 15.38 22.05 -2.51
N HIS A 256 14.20 22.30 -1.95
CA HIS A 256 13.28 23.29 -2.46
C HIS A 256 13.46 24.60 -1.68
N LYS A 257 13.50 25.71 -2.42
CA LYS A 257 13.67 27.06 -1.84
C LYS A 257 12.36 27.84 -1.89
N GLY A 258 11.47 27.53 -2.83
CA GLY A 258 10.20 28.22 -3.01
C GLY A 258 9.11 27.78 -2.04
N GLY A 259 9.39 26.83 -1.14
CA GLY A 259 8.46 26.40 -0.10
C GLY A 259 7.16 25.84 -0.67
N LEU A 260 6.02 26.25 -0.10
CA LEU A 260 4.70 25.82 -0.56
C LEU A 260 4.37 26.26 -2.00
N SER A 261 4.95 27.36 -2.47
CA SER A 261 4.72 27.83 -3.85
C SER A 261 5.29 26.84 -4.87
N GLU A 262 6.52 26.37 -4.64
CA GLU A 262 7.15 25.33 -5.47
C GLU A 262 6.41 23.99 -5.34
N PHE A 263 5.79 23.74 -4.18
CA PHE A 263 4.97 22.55 -3.98
C PHE A 263 3.67 22.59 -4.80
N VAL A 264 2.97 23.73 -4.80
CA VAL A 264 1.78 23.91 -5.65
C VAL A 264 2.14 23.82 -7.12
N GLU A 265 3.26 24.41 -7.55
CA GLU A 265 3.77 24.27 -8.92
C GLU A 265 3.99 22.79 -9.29
N PHE A 266 4.64 22.03 -8.40
CA PHE A 266 4.83 20.59 -8.57
C PHE A 266 3.50 19.82 -8.69
N LEU A 267 2.52 20.11 -7.83
CA LEU A 267 1.20 19.44 -7.83
C LEU A 267 0.32 19.84 -9.02
N THR A 268 0.40 21.10 -9.46
CA THR A 268 -0.29 21.59 -10.65
C THR A 268 0.23 20.90 -11.91
N GLY A 269 1.54 20.61 -11.95
CA GLY A 269 2.18 19.90 -13.05
C GLY A 269 2.15 20.72 -14.34
N LYS A 270 1.73 20.10 -15.45
CA LYS A 270 1.68 20.74 -16.78
C LYS A 270 0.31 21.34 -17.15
N ARG A 271 -0.63 21.41 -16.21
CA ARG A 271 -1.99 21.94 -16.46
C ARG A 271 -1.94 23.44 -16.76
N ASN A 272 -2.89 23.95 -17.55
CA ASN A 272 -2.93 25.39 -17.82
C ASN A 272 -3.43 26.13 -16.59
N THR A 273 -2.64 27.08 -16.11
CA THR A 273 -2.92 27.85 -14.91
C THR A 273 -3.74 29.09 -15.23
N ILE A 274 -4.66 29.44 -14.34
CA ILE A 274 -5.56 30.58 -14.47
C ILE A 274 -4.98 31.82 -13.81
N ASN A 275 -4.29 31.63 -12.70
CA ASN A 275 -3.69 32.70 -11.92
C ASN A 275 -2.24 32.37 -11.56
N SER A 276 -1.49 33.41 -11.19
CA SER A 276 -0.20 33.24 -10.54
C SER A 276 -0.38 32.60 -9.16
N ILE A 277 0.65 31.93 -8.64
CA ILE A 277 0.55 31.24 -7.35
C ILE A 277 0.29 32.27 -6.25
N PHE A 278 -0.89 32.16 -5.62
CA PHE A 278 -1.18 32.91 -4.41
C PHE A 278 -0.45 32.27 -3.25
N HIS A 279 0.36 33.03 -2.52
CA HIS A 279 1.09 32.55 -1.36
C HIS A 279 1.10 33.59 -0.24
N PHE A 280 0.89 33.14 0.99
CA PHE A 280 1.18 33.94 2.18
C PHE A 280 1.65 33.06 3.34
N SER A 281 2.42 33.66 4.24
CA SER A 281 2.84 33.07 5.51
C SER A 281 2.70 34.11 6.63
N LYS A 282 1.98 33.76 7.70
CA LYS A 282 1.77 34.61 8.89
C LYS A 282 1.80 33.82 10.17
N GLU A 283 2.53 34.33 11.16
CA GLU A 283 2.50 33.86 12.55
C GLU A 283 1.68 34.85 13.39
N ASN A 284 0.74 34.32 14.18
CA ASN A 284 -0.04 35.13 15.11
C ASN A 284 0.73 35.33 16.44
N LYS A 285 0.16 36.14 17.35
CA LYS A 285 0.79 36.41 18.66
C LYS A 285 0.87 35.19 19.58
N GLU A 286 0.08 34.15 19.31
CA GLU A 286 0.01 32.91 20.08
C GLU A 286 1.00 31.85 19.58
N GLY A 287 1.85 32.19 18.60
CA GLY A 287 2.85 31.28 18.04
C GLY A 287 2.29 30.29 17.00
N ILE A 288 1.06 30.50 16.53
CA ILE A 288 0.46 29.70 15.46
C ILE A 288 0.83 30.33 14.11
N SER A 289 1.53 29.57 13.28
CA SER A 289 1.84 29.96 11.90
C SER A 289 0.81 29.36 10.95
N VAL A 290 0.33 30.16 10.00
CA VAL A 290 -0.50 29.73 8.88
C VAL A 290 0.23 30.10 7.59
N GLU A 291 0.53 29.10 6.78
CA GLU A 291 1.10 29.26 5.45
C GLU A 291 0.21 28.55 4.44
N VAL A 292 -0.17 29.26 3.37
CA VAL A 292 -1.03 28.72 2.31
C VAL A 292 -0.44 29.12 0.98
N ALA A 293 -0.33 28.15 0.08
CA ALA A 293 -0.13 28.39 -1.34
C ALA A 293 -1.30 27.77 -2.13
N MET A 294 -1.79 28.46 -3.16
CA MET A 294 -2.83 27.90 -4.03
C MET A 294 -2.84 28.49 -5.45
N GLN A 295 -3.39 27.72 -6.38
CA GLN A 295 -3.52 28.08 -7.78
C GLN A 295 -4.71 27.36 -8.42
N TRP A 296 -5.46 28.06 -9.27
CA TRP A 296 -6.48 27.45 -10.11
C TRP A 296 -5.90 27.05 -11.46
N ASN A 297 -6.38 25.92 -11.97
CA ASN A 297 -6.10 25.45 -13.33
C ASN A 297 -7.40 25.21 -14.11
N ASP A 298 -7.25 24.87 -15.39
CA ASP A 298 -8.34 24.59 -16.32
C ASP A 298 -9.07 23.25 -16.07
N GLY A 299 -8.55 22.40 -15.19
CA GLY A 299 -9.15 21.13 -14.78
C GLY A 299 -10.37 21.29 -13.85
N TYR A 300 -10.98 20.16 -13.52
CA TYR A 300 -12.24 20.11 -12.74
C TYR A 300 -12.07 19.57 -11.32
N GLN A 301 -10.88 19.09 -10.97
CA GLN A 301 -10.64 18.42 -9.70
C GLN A 301 -10.11 19.39 -8.65
N GLU A 302 -10.59 19.21 -7.42
CA GLU A 302 -10.02 19.83 -6.23
C GLU A 302 -8.87 18.95 -5.72
N ASN A 303 -7.69 19.54 -5.52
CA ASN A 303 -6.56 18.92 -4.85
C ASN A 303 -6.07 19.85 -3.72
N VAL A 304 -6.46 19.55 -2.47
CA VAL A 304 -6.11 20.36 -1.30
C VAL A 304 -5.41 19.51 -0.26
N ASN A 305 -4.10 19.72 -0.12
CA ASN A 305 -3.28 19.01 0.85
C ASN A 305 -3.14 19.80 2.15
N CYS A 306 -3.46 19.15 3.28
CA CYS A 306 -3.49 19.77 4.59
C CYS A 306 -2.36 19.24 5.47
N TYR A 307 -1.58 20.13 6.05
CA TYR A 307 -0.44 19.82 6.91
C TYR A 307 -0.52 20.57 8.24
N THR A 308 -0.21 19.87 9.32
CA THR A 308 -0.03 20.42 10.67
C THR A 308 1.30 19.93 11.19
N ASN A 309 2.23 20.84 11.49
CA ASN A 309 3.58 20.53 11.96
C ASN A 309 4.28 19.49 11.05
N ASN A 310 4.23 19.70 9.73
CA ASN A 310 4.79 18.83 8.67
C ASN A 310 4.15 17.43 8.53
N ILE A 311 3.07 17.16 9.25
CA ILE A 311 2.30 15.92 9.16
C ILE A 311 1.08 16.16 8.29
N ILE A 312 0.85 15.30 7.30
CA ILE A 312 -0.32 15.36 6.42
C ILE A 312 -1.58 14.85 7.13
N GLN A 313 -2.70 15.54 6.94
CA GLN A 313 -4.03 15.11 7.39
C GLN A 313 -4.84 14.67 6.17
N ARG A 314 -4.99 13.35 5.96
CA ARG A 314 -5.75 12.77 4.84
C ARG A 314 -7.24 13.14 4.90
N ASP A 315 -7.80 13.19 6.10
CA ASP A 315 -9.21 13.55 6.34
C ASP A 315 -9.41 15.07 6.54
N GLY A 316 -8.36 15.86 6.36
CA GLY A 316 -8.35 17.30 6.63
C GLY A 316 -8.54 17.63 8.11
N GLY A 317 -9.49 18.52 8.43
CA GLY A 317 -9.73 18.94 9.80
C GLY A 317 -10.21 20.38 9.94
N THR A 318 -10.06 20.94 11.14
CA THR A 318 -10.53 22.30 11.46
C THR A 318 -9.89 23.39 10.61
N HIS A 319 -8.61 23.23 10.24
CA HIS A 319 -7.88 24.09 9.30
C HIS A 319 -8.45 24.06 7.89
N LEU A 320 -8.74 22.87 7.34
CA LEU A 320 -9.39 22.74 6.02
C LEU A 320 -10.76 23.41 6.01
N VAL A 321 -11.56 23.22 7.06
CA VAL A 321 -12.88 23.86 7.18
C VAL A 321 -12.75 25.38 7.23
N GLY A 322 -11.78 25.90 7.99
CA GLY A 322 -11.50 27.35 8.05
C GLY A 322 -11.10 27.91 6.69
N PHE A 323 -10.19 27.25 6.00
CA PHE A 323 -9.77 27.60 4.64
C PHE A 323 -10.93 27.62 3.65
N ARG A 324 -11.72 26.54 3.59
CA ARG A 324 -12.87 26.44 2.67
C ARG A 324 -13.92 27.53 2.94
N THR A 325 -14.20 27.80 4.21
CA THR A 325 -15.16 28.85 4.61
C THR A 325 -14.68 30.23 4.16
N ALA A 326 -13.40 30.56 4.40
CA ALA A 326 -12.82 31.83 4.00
C ALA A 326 -12.76 31.99 2.47
N LEU A 327 -12.35 30.94 1.76
CA LEU A 327 -12.26 30.91 0.30
C LEU A 327 -13.62 31.25 -0.33
N THR A 328 -14.66 30.49 0.00
CA THR A 328 -16.01 30.68 -0.55
C THR A 328 -16.56 32.05 -0.21
N ARG A 329 -16.43 32.50 1.05
CA ARG A 329 -16.93 33.82 1.48
C ARG A 329 -16.24 34.96 0.74
N THR A 330 -14.92 34.88 0.56
CA THR A 330 -14.13 35.94 -0.08
C THR A 330 -14.48 36.06 -1.56
N LEU A 331 -14.53 34.94 -2.27
CA LEU A 331 -14.84 34.90 -3.70
C LEU A 331 -16.27 35.36 -3.98
N ASN A 332 -17.26 34.89 -3.21
CA ASN A 332 -18.65 35.35 -3.38
C ASN A 332 -18.77 36.85 -3.13
N LYS A 333 -18.16 37.38 -2.07
CA LYS A 333 -18.18 38.82 -1.78
C LYS A 333 -17.54 39.64 -2.90
N TYR A 334 -16.45 39.15 -3.49
CA TYR A 334 -15.82 39.79 -4.64
C TYR A 334 -16.75 39.79 -5.87
N MET A 335 -17.31 38.63 -6.23
CA MET A 335 -18.20 38.51 -7.39
C MET A 335 -19.51 39.29 -7.24
N ASP A 336 -20.07 39.37 -6.03
CA ASP A 336 -21.24 40.18 -5.71
C ASP A 336 -20.94 41.68 -5.87
N LYS A 337 -19.79 42.14 -5.33
CA LYS A 337 -19.37 43.54 -5.41
C LYS A 337 -19.13 43.99 -6.85
N GLU A 338 -18.57 43.12 -7.68
CA GLU A 338 -18.36 43.35 -9.12
C GLU A 338 -19.62 43.10 -9.97
N GLY A 339 -20.74 42.69 -9.35
CA GLY A 339 -22.03 42.47 -10.03
C GLY A 339 -22.08 41.27 -10.97
N LEU A 340 -21.10 40.36 -10.90
CA LEU A 340 -20.95 39.24 -11.84
C LEU A 340 -22.04 38.18 -11.64
N LEU A 341 -22.39 37.86 -10.39
CA LEU A 341 -23.42 36.86 -10.07
C LEU A 341 -24.82 37.31 -10.52
N THR A 342 -25.16 38.58 -10.29
CA THR A 342 -26.46 39.16 -10.70
C THR A 342 -26.58 39.21 -12.22
N LYS A 343 -25.49 39.57 -12.93
CA LYS A 343 -25.48 39.64 -14.40
C LYS A 343 -25.72 38.27 -15.03
N GLU A 344 -25.09 37.23 -14.52
CA GLU A 344 -25.21 35.87 -15.06
C GLU A 344 -26.41 35.10 -14.49
N LYS A 345 -27.08 35.62 -13.44
CA LYS A 345 -28.21 35.00 -12.74
C LYS A 345 -27.88 33.61 -12.19
N VAL A 346 -26.68 33.45 -11.64
CA VAL A 346 -26.17 32.19 -11.08
C VAL A 346 -25.84 32.38 -9.61
N THR A 347 -26.05 31.35 -8.81
CA THR A 347 -25.57 31.29 -7.43
C THR A 347 -24.34 30.39 -7.38
N ALA A 348 -23.24 30.88 -6.84
CA ALA A 348 -22.01 30.11 -6.71
C ALA A 348 -21.95 29.44 -5.33
N SER A 349 -21.78 28.12 -5.35
CA SER A 349 -21.58 27.29 -4.16
C SER A 349 -20.09 27.22 -3.78
N GLY A 350 -19.81 26.62 -2.63
CA GLY A 350 -18.42 26.37 -2.22
C GLY A 350 -17.69 25.37 -3.11
N ASP A 351 -18.40 24.38 -3.67
CA ASP A 351 -17.81 23.39 -4.59
C ASP A 351 -17.42 24.06 -5.91
N ASP A 352 -18.27 24.95 -6.44
CA ASP A 352 -17.97 25.72 -7.66
C ASP A 352 -16.70 26.57 -7.48
N ALA A 353 -16.49 27.14 -6.29
CA ALA A 353 -15.31 27.93 -5.97
C ALA A 353 -13.99 27.13 -5.92
N ARG A 354 -14.08 25.81 -5.72
CA ARG A 354 -12.93 24.90 -5.56
C ARG A 354 -12.66 24.05 -6.79
N GLU A 355 -13.51 24.11 -7.81
CA GLU A 355 -13.29 23.39 -9.06
C GLU A 355 -11.94 23.80 -9.68
N GLY A 356 -11.08 22.82 -9.94
CA GLY A 356 -9.74 23.05 -10.51
C GLY A 356 -8.75 23.74 -9.58
N LEU A 357 -9.02 23.80 -8.26
CA LEU A 357 -8.12 24.38 -7.27
C LEU A 357 -7.06 23.36 -6.82
N VAL A 358 -5.80 23.76 -6.90
CA VAL A 358 -4.68 23.09 -6.23
C VAL A 358 -4.23 23.96 -5.07
N ALA A 359 -4.21 23.43 -3.85
CA ALA A 359 -3.78 24.18 -2.67
C ALA A 359 -2.98 23.31 -1.68
N VAL A 360 -2.02 23.94 -1.01
CA VAL A 360 -1.31 23.37 0.13
C VAL A 360 -1.50 24.28 1.32
N ILE A 361 -2.03 23.73 2.42
CA ILE A 361 -2.27 24.43 3.68
C ILE A 361 -1.31 23.84 4.70
N SER A 362 -0.37 24.63 5.19
CA SER A 362 0.57 24.21 6.24
C SER A 362 0.41 25.10 7.47
N ILE A 363 0.07 24.51 8.60
CA ILE A 363 0.01 25.22 9.88
C ILE A 363 1.07 24.70 10.83
N LYS A 364 1.61 25.60 11.65
CA LYS A 364 2.50 25.28 12.77
C LYS A 364 1.81 25.66 14.07
N VAL A 365 1.61 24.67 14.94
CA VAL A 365 0.82 24.79 16.17
C VAL A 365 1.61 24.20 17.33
N PRO A 366 1.69 24.86 18.50
CA PRO A 366 2.38 24.31 19.67
C PRO A 366 1.77 23.00 20.19
N ASP A 367 0.44 22.97 20.41
CA ASP A 367 -0.28 21.81 20.99
C ASP A 367 -1.47 21.37 20.11
N PRO A 368 -1.24 20.73 18.93
CA PRO A 368 -2.34 20.31 18.08
C PRO A 368 -2.96 19.00 18.56
N LYS A 369 -4.29 18.97 18.52
CA LYS A 369 -5.13 17.80 18.84
C LYS A 369 -5.60 17.09 17.59
N PHE A 370 -5.41 15.78 17.54
CA PHE A 370 -5.83 14.89 16.45
C PHE A 370 -6.89 13.87 16.91
N SER A 371 -7.69 13.35 15.97
CA SER A 371 -8.70 12.33 16.27
C SER A 371 -8.12 10.94 16.59
N SER A 372 -6.91 10.65 16.12
CA SER A 372 -6.26 9.34 16.18
C SER A 372 -4.73 9.46 16.24
N GLN A 373 -4.05 8.34 16.53
CA GLN A 373 -2.59 8.24 16.50
C GLN A 373 -2.00 8.42 15.09
N THR A 374 -2.74 8.02 14.06
CA THR A 374 -2.35 8.21 12.65
C THR A 374 -2.38 9.67 12.23
N LYS A 375 -2.98 10.56 13.06
CA LYS A 375 -3.05 12.02 12.86
C LYS A 375 -3.73 12.43 11.55
N ASP A 376 -4.67 11.61 11.06
CA ASP A 376 -5.36 11.83 9.78
C ASP A 376 -6.31 13.04 9.81
N LYS A 377 -6.80 13.45 10.99
CA LYS A 377 -7.72 14.59 11.15
C LYS A 377 -7.36 15.50 12.30
N LEU A 378 -7.27 16.81 12.02
CA LEU A 378 -7.09 17.85 13.03
C LEU A 378 -8.44 18.24 13.67
N VAL A 379 -8.52 18.22 15.01
CA VAL A 379 -9.74 18.53 15.77
C VAL A 379 -9.62 19.77 16.66
N SER A 380 -8.51 20.50 16.56
CA SER A 380 -8.22 21.71 17.35
C SER A 380 -9.15 22.87 16.92
N SER A 381 -10.13 23.19 17.75
CA SER A 381 -11.22 24.13 17.43
C SER A 381 -10.77 25.57 17.19
N GLU A 382 -9.75 26.00 17.92
CA GLU A 382 -9.11 27.31 17.90
C GLU A 382 -8.43 27.62 16.56
N ILE A 383 -8.04 26.59 15.81
CA ILE A 383 -7.36 26.73 14.51
C ILE A 383 -8.29 27.24 13.42
N LYS A 384 -9.55 26.80 13.42
CA LYS A 384 -10.54 27.19 12.39
C LYS A 384 -10.65 28.72 12.23
N PRO A 385 -10.95 29.51 13.29
CA PRO A 385 -11.11 30.96 13.14
C PRO A 385 -9.81 31.66 12.73
N ILE A 386 -8.64 31.17 13.16
CA ILE A 386 -7.33 31.74 12.81
C ILE A 386 -7.08 31.59 11.30
N VAL A 387 -7.21 30.37 10.78
CA VAL A 387 -7.02 30.11 9.35
C VAL A 387 -8.05 30.89 8.53
N GLU A 388 -9.31 30.91 8.96
CA GLU A 388 -10.37 31.63 8.27
C GLU A 388 -10.07 33.13 8.17
N GLN A 389 -9.58 33.76 9.25
CA GLN A 389 -9.26 35.18 9.29
C GLN A 389 -8.09 35.54 8.38
N GLU A 390 -6.97 34.80 8.47
CA GLU A 390 -5.77 35.10 7.69
C GLU A 390 -5.99 34.85 6.20
N VAL A 391 -6.65 33.75 5.83
CA VAL A 391 -7.00 33.47 4.42
C VAL A 391 -7.93 34.55 3.89
N TYR A 392 -8.99 34.93 4.62
CA TYR A 392 -9.93 35.96 4.18
C TYR A 392 -9.22 37.29 3.90
N LYS A 393 -8.36 37.73 4.83
CA LYS A 393 -7.62 38.98 4.72
C LYS A 393 -6.66 38.98 3.53
N HIS A 394 -5.81 37.96 3.42
CA HIS A 394 -4.79 37.91 2.39
C HIS A 394 -5.37 37.65 0.99
N LEU A 395 -6.38 36.78 0.87
CA LEU A 395 -7.06 36.55 -0.39
C LEU A 395 -7.83 37.78 -0.86
N SER A 396 -8.50 38.51 0.05
CA SER A 396 -9.19 39.75 -0.31
C SER A 396 -8.23 40.79 -0.89
N ASN A 397 -7.03 40.94 -0.29
CA ASN A 397 -6.02 41.85 -0.80
C ASN A 397 -5.50 41.41 -2.17
N TYR A 398 -5.20 40.12 -2.34
CA TYR A 398 -4.73 39.58 -3.61
C TYR A 398 -5.72 39.80 -4.77
N LEU A 399 -7.02 39.61 -4.53
CA LEU A 399 -8.05 39.84 -5.56
C LEU A 399 -8.15 41.32 -5.96
N LEU A 400 -7.90 42.25 -5.01
CA LEU A 400 -7.88 43.69 -5.29
C LEU A 400 -6.59 44.13 -6.00
N GLU A 401 -5.45 43.53 -5.64
CA GLU A 401 -4.14 43.81 -6.23
C GLU A 401 -4.00 43.23 -7.64
N ASN A 402 -4.73 42.14 -7.96
CA ASN A 402 -4.64 41.43 -9.24
C ASN A 402 -6.00 41.33 -9.97
N PRO A 403 -6.59 42.44 -10.47
CA PRO A 403 -7.94 42.45 -11.02
C PRO A 403 -8.13 41.60 -12.30
N ALA A 404 -7.07 41.38 -13.08
CA ALA A 404 -7.12 40.52 -14.26
C ALA A 404 -7.30 39.05 -13.85
N GLU A 405 -6.46 38.57 -12.93
CA GLU A 405 -6.52 37.20 -12.40
C GLU A 405 -7.80 36.97 -11.61
N ALA A 406 -8.21 37.92 -10.77
CA ALA A 406 -9.45 37.85 -10.02
C ALA A 406 -10.69 37.71 -10.92
N ARG A 407 -10.71 38.39 -12.08
CA ARG A 407 -11.76 38.20 -13.09
C ARG A 407 -11.72 36.82 -13.74
N MET A 408 -10.53 36.31 -14.09
CA MET A 408 -10.41 34.96 -14.68
C MET A 408 -10.86 33.88 -13.70
N ILE A 409 -10.48 33.98 -12.43
CA ILE A 409 -10.95 33.09 -11.36
C ILE A 409 -12.48 33.16 -11.25
N ALA A 410 -13.04 34.37 -11.17
CA ALA A 410 -14.50 34.54 -11.08
C ALA A 410 -15.24 33.94 -12.29
N THR A 411 -14.73 34.13 -13.50
CA THR A 411 -15.31 33.53 -14.72
C THR A 411 -15.32 32.01 -14.63
N LYS A 412 -14.21 31.38 -14.22
CA LYS A 412 -14.17 29.92 -14.04
C LYS A 412 -15.23 29.45 -13.04
N ILE A 413 -15.36 30.12 -11.90
CA ILE A 413 -16.33 29.75 -10.86
C ILE A 413 -17.77 29.88 -11.38
N ILE A 414 -18.05 30.93 -12.14
CA ILE A 414 -19.35 31.13 -12.78
C ILE A 414 -19.62 30.03 -13.80
N ASP A 415 -18.64 29.65 -14.62
CA ASP A 415 -18.79 28.57 -15.60
C ASP A 415 -19.06 27.22 -14.92
N ALA A 416 -18.37 26.92 -13.82
CA ALA A 416 -18.62 25.75 -12.99
C ALA A 416 -20.05 25.76 -12.41
N ALA A 417 -20.48 26.89 -11.85
CA ALA A 417 -21.82 27.05 -11.29
C ALA A 417 -22.92 26.94 -12.37
N ARG A 418 -22.69 27.46 -13.58
CA ARG A 418 -23.58 27.26 -14.74
C ARG A 418 -23.67 25.81 -15.15
N ALA A 419 -22.54 25.11 -15.23
CA ALA A 419 -22.51 23.70 -15.57
C ALA A 419 -23.26 22.87 -14.53
N ARG A 420 -23.10 23.17 -13.23
CA ARG A 420 -23.86 22.56 -12.14
C ARG A 420 -25.36 22.79 -12.27
N GLU A 421 -25.80 24.03 -12.50
CA GLU A 421 -27.23 24.34 -12.69
C GLU A 421 -27.81 23.66 -13.94
N ALA A 422 -27.08 23.63 -15.05
CA ALA A 422 -27.48 22.90 -16.26
C ALA A 422 -27.59 21.40 -16.00
N ALA A 423 -26.63 20.81 -15.28
CA ALA A 423 -26.68 19.41 -14.88
C ALA A 423 -27.84 19.11 -13.92
N ARG A 424 -28.17 20.04 -13.01
CA ARG A 424 -29.34 19.93 -12.11
C ARG A 424 -30.64 19.97 -12.90
N GLN A 425 -30.78 20.89 -13.85
CA GLN A 425 -31.96 20.98 -14.72
C GLN A 425 -32.13 19.74 -15.60
N ALA A 426 -31.04 19.25 -16.21
CA ALA A 426 -31.05 18.01 -16.99
C ALA A 426 -31.50 16.82 -16.13
N ARG A 427 -30.96 16.70 -14.91
CA ARG A 427 -31.36 15.70 -13.91
C ARG A 427 -32.84 15.80 -13.54
N GLU A 428 -33.33 17.00 -13.22
CA GLU A 428 -34.75 17.22 -12.89
C GLU A 428 -35.69 16.88 -14.05
N LEU A 429 -35.31 17.22 -15.29
CA LEU A 429 -36.05 16.84 -16.49
C LEU A 429 -36.13 15.31 -16.65
N THR A 430 -35.03 14.59 -16.41
CA THR A 430 -35.03 13.12 -16.43
C THR A 430 -35.83 12.52 -15.26
N ARG A 431 -35.77 13.12 -14.07
CA ARG A 431 -36.50 12.67 -12.89
C ARG A 431 -38.01 12.88 -13.05
N ARG A 432 -38.43 14.02 -13.62
CA ARG A 432 -39.85 14.31 -13.93
C ARG A 432 -40.42 13.36 -14.99
N LYS A 433 -39.62 12.93 -15.98
CA LYS A 433 -40.04 11.88 -16.93
C LYS A 433 -40.27 10.53 -16.26
N GLY A 434 -39.53 10.21 -15.19
CA GLY A 434 -39.69 8.96 -14.42
C GLY A 434 -40.82 8.97 -13.38
N VAL A 435 -41.40 10.13 -13.02
CA VAL A 435 -42.47 10.22 -12.00
C VAL A 435 -43.84 9.78 -12.53
N PHE A 436 -44.07 9.85 -13.85
CA PHE A 436 -45.30 9.38 -14.47
C PHE A 436 -45.35 7.85 -14.71
N ASP A 437 -44.24 7.14 -14.48
CA ASP A 437 -44.12 5.69 -14.62
C ASP A 437 -43.75 5.11 -13.24
N GLY A 438 -44.75 4.65 -12.49
CA GLY A 438 -44.64 4.41 -11.04
C GLY A 438 -43.39 3.63 -10.58
N GLY A 439 -42.69 4.14 -9.57
CA GLY A 439 -41.74 3.35 -8.77
C GLY A 439 -40.24 3.41 -9.14
N GLY A 440 -39.81 4.31 -10.04
CA GLY A 440 -38.51 5.01 -9.98
C GLY A 440 -37.20 4.22 -10.03
N LEU A 441 -37.16 3.02 -10.60
CA LEU A 441 -35.91 2.26 -10.84
C LEU A 441 -35.59 2.16 -12.34
N PRO A 442 -34.31 2.07 -12.74
CA PRO A 442 -33.95 1.97 -14.14
C PRO A 442 -34.59 0.73 -14.78
N GLY A 443 -35.20 0.86 -15.96
CA GLY A 443 -35.85 -0.26 -16.64
C GLY A 443 -34.92 -1.44 -16.99
N LYS A 444 -33.61 -1.21 -17.04
CA LYS A 444 -32.58 -2.25 -17.22
C LYS A 444 -32.27 -3.03 -15.94
N LEU A 445 -32.54 -2.46 -14.76
CA LEU A 445 -32.22 -3.08 -13.48
C LEU A 445 -33.16 -4.24 -13.22
N SER A 446 -32.60 -5.44 -13.12
CA SER A 446 -33.30 -6.57 -12.55
C SER A 446 -33.06 -6.56 -11.04
N ASP A 447 -34.01 -6.03 -10.27
CA ASP A 447 -33.84 -5.87 -8.82
C ASP A 447 -33.96 -7.21 -8.04
N CYS A 448 -33.55 -7.20 -6.77
CA CYS A 448 -33.74 -8.28 -5.79
C CYS A 448 -34.94 -8.01 -4.86
N THR A 449 -35.42 -9.03 -4.16
CA THR A 449 -36.54 -8.88 -3.20
C THR A 449 -36.10 -8.38 -1.83
N GLU A 450 -34.87 -8.68 -1.41
CA GLU A 450 -34.26 -8.19 -0.18
C GLU A 450 -34.12 -6.67 -0.21
N LYS A 451 -34.45 -6.04 0.92
CA LYS A 451 -34.43 -4.58 1.08
C LYS A 451 -33.37 -4.12 2.07
N ASP A 452 -32.84 -5.02 2.89
CA ASP A 452 -31.68 -4.76 3.75
C ASP A 452 -30.42 -4.58 2.91
N PRO A 453 -29.83 -3.36 2.84
CA PRO A 453 -28.64 -3.11 2.04
C PRO A 453 -27.44 -3.98 2.44
N GLY A 454 -27.37 -4.40 3.71
CA GLY A 454 -26.28 -5.25 4.21
C GLY A 454 -26.32 -6.69 3.71
N LYS A 455 -27.45 -7.12 3.15
CA LYS A 455 -27.66 -8.47 2.61
C LYS A 455 -27.84 -8.48 1.10
N SER A 456 -28.16 -7.34 0.52
CA SER A 456 -28.37 -7.20 -0.91
C SER A 456 -27.07 -6.90 -1.66
N GLU A 457 -27.02 -7.37 -2.89
CA GLU A 457 -25.87 -7.24 -3.78
C GLU A 457 -26.34 -6.79 -5.15
N VAL A 458 -25.51 -6.05 -5.86
CA VAL A 458 -25.77 -5.67 -7.26
C VAL A 458 -24.57 -6.01 -8.13
N TYR A 459 -24.84 -6.67 -9.25
CA TYR A 459 -23.85 -7.00 -10.27
C TYR A 459 -23.93 -5.99 -11.41
N LEU A 460 -22.84 -5.27 -11.65
CA LEU A 460 -22.65 -4.41 -12.82
C LEU A 460 -22.02 -5.28 -13.91
N VAL A 461 -22.82 -5.65 -14.91
CA VAL A 461 -22.43 -6.67 -15.90
C VAL A 461 -22.14 -6.04 -17.25
N GLU A 462 -21.05 -6.45 -17.88
CA GLU A 462 -20.71 -6.04 -19.24
C GLU A 462 -21.66 -6.66 -20.27
N GLY A 463 -22.46 -5.82 -20.93
CA GLY A 463 -23.33 -6.24 -22.03
C GLY A 463 -24.64 -6.92 -21.60
N GLU A 464 -25.60 -6.96 -22.53
CA GLU A 464 -26.91 -7.58 -22.29
C GLU A 464 -26.88 -9.10 -22.33
N SER A 465 -25.93 -9.68 -23.07
CA SER A 465 -25.78 -11.15 -23.17
C SER A 465 -25.39 -11.75 -21.82
N ALA A 466 -24.27 -11.30 -21.23
CA ALA A 466 -23.85 -11.73 -19.90
C ALA A 466 -24.88 -11.30 -18.83
N GLY A 467 -25.49 -10.12 -18.98
CA GLY A 467 -26.59 -9.69 -18.11
C GLY A 467 -27.80 -10.64 -18.14
N GLY A 468 -28.09 -11.23 -19.29
CA GLY A 468 -29.14 -12.25 -19.46
C GLY A 468 -28.83 -13.54 -18.71
N SER A 469 -27.62 -14.10 -18.89
CA SER A 469 -27.16 -15.30 -18.17
C SER A 469 -27.11 -15.05 -16.65
N ALA A 470 -26.59 -13.91 -16.21
CA ALA A 470 -26.55 -13.52 -14.80
C ALA A 470 -27.96 -13.37 -14.20
N LYS A 471 -28.91 -12.80 -14.95
CA LYS A 471 -30.31 -12.70 -14.50
C LYS A 471 -30.97 -14.06 -14.31
N GLN A 472 -30.63 -15.04 -15.14
CA GLN A 472 -31.16 -16.40 -15.06
C GLN A 472 -30.53 -17.19 -13.91
N GLY A 473 -29.21 -17.07 -13.71
CA GLY A 473 -28.46 -17.84 -12.71
C GLY A 473 -28.52 -17.27 -11.28
N ARG A 474 -28.88 -15.99 -11.09
CA ARG A 474 -28.86 -15.34 -9.77
C ARG A 474 -29.84 -15.93 -8.76
N ASP A 475 -29.53 -15.73 -7.48
CA ASP A 475 -30.55 -15.77 -6.43
C ASP A 475 -31.31 -14.44 -6.40
N ARG A 476 -32.54 -14.47 -6.93
CA ARG A 476 -33.45 -13.32 -7.01
C ARG A 476 -33.80 -12.73 -5.64
N LYS A 477 -33.56 -13.48 -4.56
CA LYS A 477 -33.80 -13.02 -3.19
C LYS A 477 -32.91 -11.83 -2.86
N PHE A 478 -31.62 -11.90 -3.13
CA PHE A 478 -30.66 -10.90 -2.64
C PHE A 478 -29.73 -10.32 -3.71
N GLN A 479 -29.69 -10.87 -4.93
CA GLN A 479 -28.82 -10.40 -6.00
C GLN A 479 -29.60 -9.62 -7.07
N ALA A 480 -29.20 -8.37 -7.30
CA ALA A 480 -29.68 -7.52 -8.38
C ALA A 480 -28.68 -7.53 -9.56
N ILE A 481 -29.17 -7.39 -10.79
CA ILE A 481 -28.34 -7.36 -12.01
C ILE A 481 -28.60 -6.07 -12.77
N LEU A 482 -27.52 -5.34 -13.10
CA LEU A 482 -27.54 -4.14 -13.91
C LEU A 482 -26.62 -4.31 -15.13
N PRO A 483 -27.18 -4.63 -16.30
CA PRO A 483 -26.42 -4.72 -17.54
C PRO A 483 -26.02 -3.32 -18.04
N LEU A 484 -24.76 -3.18 -18.44
CA LEU A 484 -24.19 -1.95 -19.00
C LEU A 484 -23.98 -2.09 -20.51
N ARG A 485 -24.24 -1.01 -21.26
CA ARG A 485 -24.02 -1.00 -22.73
C ARG A 485 -22.82 -0.15 -23.12
N GLY A 486 -21.87 -0.76 -23.83
CA GLY A 486 -20.70 -0.08 -24.37
C GLY A 486 -19.72 0.40 -23.29
N LYS A 487 -18.73 1.19 -23.72
CA LYS A 487 -17.73 1.77 -22.82
C LYS A 487 -18.31 2.95 -22.06
N ILE A 488 -18.04 2.99 -20.76
CA ILE A 488 -18.47 4.09 -19.89
C ILE A 488 -17.66 5.35 -20.20
N ILE A 489 -18.26 6.51 -20.01
CA ILE A 489 -17.54 7.78 -20.16
C ILE A 489 -16.39 7.87 -19.16
N ASN A 490 -15.20 8.26 -19.63
CA ASN A 490 -14.08 8.54 -18.74
C ASN A 490 -14.36 9.82 -17.94
N VAL A 491 -14.68 9.67 -16.66
CA VAL A 491 -15.01 10.78 -15.77
C VAL A 491 -13.80 11.64 -15.37
N GLU A 492 -12.59 11.15 -15.62
CA GLU A 492 -11.36 11.90 -15.35
C GLU A 492 -11.21 13.08 -16.31
N LYS A 493 -11.56 12.84 -17.59
CA LYS A 493 -11.46 13.82 -18.69
C LYS A 493 -12.72 14.64 -18.89
N ALA A 494 -13.86 14.12 -18.42
CA ALA A 494 -15.16 14.70 -18.71
C ALA A 494 -15.64 15.59 -17.55
N ARG A 495 -16.21 16.74 -17.91
CA ARG A 495 -16.94 17.59 -16.97
C ARG A 495 -18.15 16.87 -16.38
N ILE A 496 -18.55 17.28 -15.18
CA ILE A 496 -19.64 16.66 -14.43
C ILE A 496 -20.99 16.68 -15.17
N ASP A 497 -21.30 17.74 -15.92
CA ASP A 497 -22.52 17.85 -16.75
C ASP A 497 -22.53 16.81 -17.87
N LYS A 498 -21.39 16.58 -18.51
CA LYS A 498 -21.24 15.54 -19.54
C LYS A 498 -21.32 14.15 -18.93
N VAL A 499 -20.72 13.93 -17.75
CA VAL A 499 -20.85 12.67 -17.00
C VAL A 499 -22.31 12.39 -16.66
N LEU A 500 -23.05 13.41 -16.22
CA LEU A 500 -24.45 13.30 -15.82
C LEU A 500 -25.45 13.30 -16.97
N SER A 501 -25.03 13.59 -18.20
CA SER A 501 -25.83 13.35 -19.40
C SER A 501 -25.69 11.92 -19.93
N SER A 502 -24.72 11.14 -19.42
CA SER A 502 -24.57 9.73 -19.78
C SER A 502 -25.70 8.87 -19.19
N SER A 503 -26.43 8.17 -20.05
CA SER A 503 -27.52 7.28 -19.64
C SER A 503 -27.05 6.14 -18.73
N GLU A 504 -25.87 5.58 -18.97
CA GLU A 504 -25.32 4.48 -18.17
C GLU A 504 -24.94 4.96 -16.75
N ILE A 505 -24.31 6.14 -16.63
CA ILE A 505 -23.98 6.72 -15.33
C ILE A 505 -25.25 7.07 -14.54
N ILE A 506 -26.24 7.71 -15.17
CA ILE A 506 -27.54 7.98 -14.52
C ILE A 506 -28.17 6.68 -14.03
N THR A 507 -28.11 5.63 -14.85
CA THR A 507 -28.66 4.31 -14.53
C THR A 507 -27.99 3.70 -13.30
N ILE A 508 -26.66 3.77 -13.20
CA ILE A 508 -25.91 3.32 -12.02
C ILE A 508 -26.28 4.14 -10.78
N ILE A 509 -26.25 5.48 -10.87
CA ILE A 509 -26.58 6.37 -9.75
C ILE A 509 -27.99 6.10 -9.23
N THR A 510 -28.96 5.94 -10.14
CA THR A 510 -30.36 5.68 -9.80
C THR A 510 -30.55 4.30 -9.18
N ALA A 511 -29.81 3.29 -9.67
CA ALA A 511 -29.85 1.94 -9.10
C ALA A 511 -29.30 1.92 -7.66
N LEU A 512 -28.18 2.62 -7.40
CA LEU A 512 -27.54 2.65 -6.08
C LEU A 512 -28.29 3.51 -5.06
N GLY A 513 -28.90 4.62 -5.50
CA GLY A 513 -29.80 5.45 -4.69
C GLY A 513 -29.12 6.44 -3.73
N CYS A 514 -27.79 6.43 -3.62
CA CYS A 514 -27.02 7.29 -2.70
C CYS A 514 -26.55 8.62 -3.30
N GLY A 515 -26.86 8.91 -4.58
CA GLY A 515 -26.38 10.11 -5.26
C GLY A 515 -24.90 10.04 -5.63
N ILE A 516 -24.30 11.20 -5.93
CA ILE A 516 -22.86 11.39 -6.19
C ILE A 516 -22.30 12.44 -5.22
N LYS A 517 -20.99 12.48 -5.05
CA LYS A 517 -20.27 13.49 -4.26
C LYS A 517 -20.78 14.91 -4.54
N GLY A 518 -21.10 15.65 -3.48
CA GLY A 518 -21.70 17.00 -3.52
C GLY A 518 -23.00 17.08 -2.71
N GLU A 519 -23.92 17.95 -3.10
CA GLU A 519 -25.18 18.22 -2.36
C GLU A 519 -26.16 17.02 -2.30
N ASP A 520 -26.07 16.09 -3.24
CA ASP A 520 -26.98 14.92 -3.35
C ASP A 520 -26.46 13.65 -2.64
N TRP A 521 -25.23 13.67 -2.10
CA TRP A 521 -24.59 12.49 -1.51
C TRP A 521 -25.25 12.07 -0.19
N GLN A 522 -25.80 10.85 -0.16
CA GLN A 522 -26.49 10.30 1.01
C GLN A 522 -26.22 8.80 1.11
N LEU A 523 -25.16 8.45 1.84
CA LEU A 523 -24.73 7.07 1.98
C LEU A 523 -25.77 6.17 2.64
N GLU A 524 -26.61 6.71 3.53
CA GLU A 524 -27.68 5.97 4.22
C GLU A 524 -28.77 5.47 3.26
N LYS A 525 -28.88 6.07 2.07
CA LYS A 525 -29.80 5.65 1.02
C LYS A 525 -29.22 4.60 0.08
N LEU A 526 -27.97 4.18 0.30
CA LEU A 526 -27.35 3.14 -0.49
C LEU A 526 -28.16 1.84 -0.40
N ARG A 527 -28.51 1.30 -1.58
CA ARG A 527 -29.39 0.14 -1.68
C ARG A 527 -28.70 -1.22 -1.56
N TYR A 528 -27.39 -1.27 -1.79
CA TYR A 528 -26.59 -2.50 -1.84
C TYR A 528 -25.22 -2.24 -1.21
N HIS A 529 -24.85 -2.98 -0.16
CA HIS A 529 -23.51 -2.90 0.46
C HIS A 529 -22.45 -3.72 -0.29
N ARG A 530 -22.86 -4.51 -1.29
CA ARG A 530 -21.95 -5.23 -2.17
C ARG A 530 -22.25 -4.87 -3.62
N ILE A 531 -21.38 -4.06 -4.20
CA ILE A 531 -21.43 -3.64 -5.60
C ILE A 531 -20.34 -4.41 -6.31
N ILE A 532 -20.73 -5.38 -7.14
CA ILE A 532 -19.83 -6.35 -7.76
C ILE A 532 -19.69 -5.99 -9.24
N ILE A 533 -18.48 -5.63 -9.66
CA ILE A 533 -18.14 -5.38 -11.07
C ILE A 533 -17.82 -6.73 -11.71
N MET A 534 -18.63 -7.14 -12.69
CA MET A 534 -18.49 -8.42 -13.38
C MET A 534 -18.31 -8.15 -14.89
N THR A 535 -17.06 -8.07 -15.30
CA THR A 535 -16.61 -7.80 -16.68
C THR A 535 -15.91 -9.02 -17.26
N ASP A 536 -15.79 -9.08 -18.58
CA ASP A 536 -15.08 -10.16 -19.25
C ASP A 536 -13.58 -10.12 -18.94
N ALA A 537 -12.93 -11.29 -19.06
CA ALA A 537 -11.50 -11.48 -18.81
C ALA A 537 -10.64 -11.11 -20.04
N ASP A 538 -11.05 -10.08 -20.77
CA ASP A 538 -10.39 -9.58 -21.98
C ASP A 538 -9.94 -8.11 -21.80
N VAL A 539 -9.44 -7.53 -22.89
CA VAL A 539 -8.93 -6.15 -22.93
C VAL A 539 -10.05 -5.12 -22.75
N ASP A 540 -11.26 -5.40 -23.24
CA ASP A 540 -12.40 -4.49 -23.18
C ASP A 540 -13.04 -4.50 -21.78
N GLY A 541 -13.19 -5.67 -21.17
CA GLY A 541 -13.64 -5.83 -19.79
C GLY A 541 -12.66 -5.21 -18.80
N SER A 542 -11.35 -5.37 -19.02
CA SER A 542 -10.33 -4.67 -18.21
C SER A 542 -10.42 -3.14 -18.34
N HIS A 543 -10.76 -2.63 -19.52
CA HIS A 543 -10.97 -1.20 -19.74
C HIS A 543 -12.25 -0.70 -19.06
N ILE A 544 -13.37 -1.42 -19.18
CA ILE A 544 -14.63 -1.08 -18.51
C ILE A 544 -14.47 -1.10 -16.99
N ARG A 545 -13.78 -2.12 -16.46
CA ARG A 545 -13.44 -2.20 -15.03
C ARG A 545 -12.65 -0.97 -14.59
N THR A 546 -11.64 -0.56 -15.36
CA THR A 546 -10.84 0.65 -15.06
C THR A 546 -11.70 1.92 -15.05
N LEU A 547 -12.61 2.07 -16.02
CA LEU A 547 -13.54 3.21 -16.09
C LEU A 547 -14.51 3.25 -14.91
N LEU A 548 -15.06 2.10 -14.51
CA LEU A 548 -15.94 1.98 -13.33
C LEU A 548 -15.20 2.31 -12.04
N LEU A 549 -13.98 1.78 -11.86
CA LEU A 549 -13.17 2.07 -10.68
C LEU A 549 -12.82 3.56 -10.61
N THR A 550 -12.49 4.18 -11.75
CA THR A 550 -12.28 5.64 -11.83
C THR A 550 -13.55 6.39 -11.45
N PHE A 551 -14.72 5.96 -11.93
CA PHE A 551 -16.01 6.56 -11.57
C PHE A 551 -16.28 6.49 -10.06
N PHE A 552 -16.15 5.31 -9.45
CA PHE A 552 -16.35 5.15 -8.00
C PHE A 552 -15.33 5.94 -7.20
N TYR A 553 -14.06 5.94 -7.60
CA TYR A 553 -13.00 6.69 -6.92
C TYR A 553 -13.26 8.20 -6.93
N ARG A 554 -13.69 8.75 -8.08
CA ARG A 554 -13.93 10.19 -8.22
C ARG A 554 -15.25 10.65 -7.63
N GLN A 555 -16.32 9.89 -7.83
CA GLN A 555 -17.70 10.34 -7.56
C GLN A 555 -18.29 9.73 -6.28
N MET A 556 -17.76 8.61 -5.79
CA MET A 556 -18.30 7.88 -4.64
C MET A 556 -17.18 7.25 -3.77
N PRO A 557 -16.13 8.01 -3.36
CA PRO A 557 -14.95 7.47 -2.70
C PRO A 557 -15.26 6.72 -1.39
N GLU A 558 -16.26 7.17 -0.63
CA GLU A 558 -16.70 6.53 0.62
C GLU A 558 -17.15 5.06 0.42
N LEU A 559 -17.61 4.68 -0.78
CA LEU A 559 -17.95 3.28 -1.07
C LEU A 559 -16.71 2.38 -1.12
N LEU A 560 -15.58 2.91 -1.59
CA LEU A 560 -14.30 2.22 -1.60
C LEU A 560 -13.71 2.16 -0.19
N GLU A 561 -13.77 3.27 0.55
CA GLU A 561 -13.29 3.34 1.94
C GLU A 561 -14.04 2.36 2.87
N LYS A 562 -15.36 2.19 2.68
CA LYS A 562 -16.14 1.19 3.42
C LYS A 562 -16.03 -0.23 2.86
N GLY A 563 -15.30 -0.43 1.77
CA GLY A 563 -15.09 -1.74 1.15
C GLY A 563 -16.36 -2.35 0.55
N TYR A 564 -17.22 -1.53 -0.05
CA TYR A 564 -18.47 -1.97 -0.70
C TYR A 564 -18.30 -2.31 -2.19
N ILE A 565 -17.18 -1.94 -2.81
CA ILE A 565 -16.88 -2.24 -4.20
C ILE A 565 -16.05 -3.53 -4.31
N TYR A 566 -16.50 -4.44 -5.15
CA TYR A 566 -15.88 -5.73 -5.41
C TYR A 566 -15.71 -5.96 -6.91
N THR A 567 -14.74 -6.79 -7.27
CA THR A 567 -14.56 -7.33 -8.63
C THR A 567 -14.82 -8.82 -8.60
N ALA A 568 -15.64 -9.31 -9.53
CA ALA A 568 -15.85 -10.74 -9.71
C ALA A 568 -14.59 -11.38 -10.32
N GLN A 569 -14.26 -12.60 -9.90
CA GLN A 569 -13.16 -13.38 -10.46
C GLN A 569 -13.69 -14.68 -11.10
N PRO A 570 -14.22 -14.60 -12.34
CA PRO A 570 -14.66 -15.79 -13.05
C PRO A 570 -13.46 -16.72 -13.35
N PRO A 571 -13.69 -18.03 -13.52
CA PRO A 571 -12.63 -18.99 -13.83
C PRO A 571 -12.11 -18.79 -15.27
N LEU A 572 -10.79 -18.93 -15.45
CA LEU A 572 -10.14 -18.83 -16.75
C LEU A 572 -10.21 -20.14 -17.55
N TYR A 573 -10.17 -21.30 -16.86
CA TYR A 573 -10.22 -22.61 -17.52
C TYR A 573 -11.29 -23.53 -16.93
N LYS A 574 -11.75 -24.45 -17.77
CA LYS A 574 -12.53 -25.64 -17.40
C LYS A 574 -11.73 -26.89 -17.78
N LEU A 575 -11.44 -27.72 -16.78
CA LEU A 575 -10.83 -29.03 -16.97
C LEU A 575 -11.90 -30.11 -16.87
N LYS A 576 -11.91 -31.03 -17.84
CA LYS A 576 -12.82 -32.18 -17.86
C LYS A 576 -12.06 -33.49 -17.98
N LYS A 577 -12.31 -34.41 -17.04
CA LYS A 577 -11.79 -35.78 -17.05
C LYS A 577 -12.95 -36.75 -16.84
N GLY A 578 -13.41 -37.38 -17.92
CA GLY A 578 -14.61 -38.23 -17.89
C GLY A 578 -15.86 -37.43 -17.47
N LYS A 579 -16.44 -37.76 -16.31
CA LYS A 579 -17.61 -37.07 -15.71
C LYS A 579 -17.24 -35.95 -14.73
N GLN A 580 -15.98 -35.86 -14.32
CA GLN A 580 -15.53 -34.81 -13.40
C GLN A 580 -15.19 -33.54 -14.18
N GLU A 581 -15.72 -32.42 -13.70
CA GLU A 581 -15.46 -31.09 -14.24
C GLU A 581 -14.92 -30.21 -13.11
N VAL A 582 -13.83 -29.50 -13.38
CA VAL A 582 -13.17 -28.61 -12.41
C VAL A 582 -12.94 -27.26 -13.08
N TYR A 583 -13.31 -26.19 -12.38
CA TYR A 583 -13.08 -24.82 -12.83
C TYR A 583 -11.80 -24.29 -12.20
N ILE A 584 -10.98 -23.63 -13.02
CA ILE A 584 -9.65 -23.16 -12.64
C ILE A 584 -9.56 -21.67 -12.88
N ARG A 585 -9.11 -20.96 -11.85
CA ARG A 585 -9.03 -19.50 -11.76
C ARG A 585 -8.00 -18.88 -12.68
N ASP A 586 -6.77 -19.35 -12.60
CA ASP A 586 -5.59 -18.71 -13.19
C ASP A 586 -4.57 -19.77 -13.61
N ASP A 587 -3.51 -19.32 -14.28
CA ASP A 587 -2.41 -20.17 -14.74
C ASP A 587 -1.71 -20.91 -13.59
N LYS A 588 -1.62 -20.29 -12.41
CA LYS A 588 -0.97 -20.88 -11.23
C LYS A 588 -1.77 -22.07 -10.71
N ALA A 589 -3.08 -21.89 -10.51
CA ALA A 589 -4.00 -22.94 -10.11
C ALA A 589 -4.09 -24.04 -11.17
N LEU A 590 -4.03 -23.70 -12.46
CA LEU A 590 -3.95 -24.68 -13.54
C LEU A 590 -2.70 -25.55 -13.40
N ARG A 591 -1.55 -24.93 -13.20
CA ARG A 591 -0.28 -25.62 -13.01
C ARG A 591 -0.30 -26.52 -11.77
N GLU A 592 -0.81 -26.04 -10.65
CA GLU A 592 -0.95 -26.79 -9.40
C GLU A 592 -1.87 -28.01 -9.58
N GLN A 593 -3.03 -27.84 -10.22
CA GLN A 593 -3.98 -28.92 -10.45
C GLN A 593 -3.41 -30.00 -11.39
N LEU A 594 -2.75 -29.58 -12.48
CA LEU A 594 -2.11 -30.49 -13.43
C LEU A 594 -0.96 -31.27 -12.77
N LEU A 595 -0.17 -30.62 -11.91
CA LEU A 595 0.89 -31.29 -11.15
C LEU A 595 0.32 -32.29 -10.14
N ALA A 596 -0.72 -31.90 -9.39
CA ALA A 596 -1.37 -32.79 -8.42
C ALA A 596 -1.86 -34.09 -9.07
N GLU A 597 -2.40 -34.00 -10.29
CA GLU A 597 -2.90 -35.17 -11.03
C GLU A 597 -1.81 -36.21 -11.34
N VAL A 598 -0.61 -35.76 -11.75
CA VAL A 598 0.47 -36.68 -12.16
C VAL A 598 1.39 -37.04 -11.00
N LEU A 599 1.38 -36.29 -9.91
CA LEU A 599 2.31 -36.47 -8.79
C LEU A 599 2.19 -37.83 -8.10
N ASP A 600 0.99 -38.39 -7.99
CA ASP A 600 0.76 -39.69 -7.34
C ASP A 600 1.31 -40.86 -8.17
N GLU A 601 1.30 -40.73 -9.49
CA GLU A 601 1.76 -41.75 -10.44
C GLU A 601 3.21 -41.52 -10.90
N THR A 602 3.80 -40.37 -10.55
CA THR A 602 5.18 -40.00 -10.92
C THR A 602 6.18 -40.50 -9.88
N ARG A 603 7.25 -41.13 -10.37
CA ARG A 603 8.44 -41.44 -9.56
C ARG A 603 9.65 -40.76 -10.17
N LEU A 604 10.43 -40.07 -9.35
CA LEU A 604 11.75 -39.62 -9.73
C LEU A 604 12.77 -40.69 -9.36
N VAL A 605 13.29 -41.40 -10.35
CA VAL A 605 14.35 -42.41 -10.17
C VAL A 605 15.68 -41.68 -10.13
N LEU A 606 16.44 -41.86 -9.04
CA LEU A 606 17.66 -41.13 -8.75
C LEU A 606 18.90 -41.77 -9.39
N ASN A 607 18.95 -43.10 -9.51
CA ASN A 607 20.14 -43.80 -10.00
C ASN A 607 19.81 -45.18 -10.62
N LYS A 608 20.84 -45.81 -11.21
CA LYS A 608 20.75 -47.16 -11.82
C LYS A 608 20.36 -48.28 -10.84
N LYS A 609 20.46 -48.06 -9.52
CA LYS A 609 20.05 -49.05 -8.51
C LYS A 609 18.53 -49.07 -8.28
N GLY A 610 17.80 -48.13 -8.88
CA GLY A 610 16.33 -48.03 -8.77
C GLY A 610 15.86 -47.30 -7.52
N GLU A 611 16.72 -46.57 -6.82
CA GLU A 611 16.30 -45.68 -5.73
C GLU A 611 15.42 -44.57 -6.32
N SER A 612 14.23 -44.36 -5.76
CA SER A 612 13.25 -43.41 -6.30
C SER A 612 12.56 -42.60 -5.20
N ILE A 613 12.20 -41.36 -5.50
CA ILE A 613 11.32 -40.54 -4.67
C ILE A 613 9.96 -40.36 -5.35
N GLY A 614 8.88 -40.40 -4.58
CA GLY A 614 7.51 -40.21 -5.05
C GLY A 614 6.64 -39.63 -3.93
N GLY A 615 5.36 -39.36 -4.23
CA GLY A 615 4.40 -38.83 -3.26
C GLY A 615 4.85 -37.50 -2.62
N GLU A 616 4.72 -37.40 -1.29
CA GLU A 616 4.99 -36.16 -0.54
C GLU A 616 6.43 -35.64 -0.72
N ALA A 617 7.42 -36.53 -0.82
CA ALA A 617 8.82 -36.14 -1.02
C ALA A 617 9.04 -35.47 -2.39
N LEU A 618 8.40 -35.97 -3.44
CA LEU A 618 8.46 -35.37 -4.78
C LEU A 618 7.67 -34.06 -4.83
N SER A 619 6.48 -34.02 -4.23
CA SER A 619 5.68 -32.79 -4.11
C SER A 619 6.46 -31.67 -3.41
N LYS A 620 7.17 -32.00 -2.32
CA LYS A 620 8.04 -31.05 -1.62
C LYS A 620 9.19 -30.54 -2.50
N LEU A 621 9.81 -31.40 -3.31
CA LEU A 621 10.87 -31.01 -4.23
C LEU A 621 10.35 -30.05 -5.32
N ILE A 622 9.19 -30.33 -5.90
CA ILE A 622 8.54 -29.46 -6.90
C ILE A 622 8.13 -28.12 -6.27
N SER A 623 7.62 -28.11 -5.04
CA SER A 623 7.31 -26.88 -4.32
C SER A 623 8.57 -26.04 -4.03
N GLN A 624 9.69 -26.68 -3.66
CA GLN A 624 10.97 -25.98 -3.51
C GLN A 624 11.46 -25.40 -4.84
N HIS A 625 11.27 -26.12 -5.95
CA HIS A 625 11.58 -25.62 -7.28
C HIS A 625 10.75 -24.38 -7.63
N GLN A 626 9.43 -24.41 -7.39
CA GLN A 626 8.56 -23.26 -7.63
C GLN A 626 8.99 -22.03 -6.82
N LYS A 627 9.35 -22.20 -5.54
CA LYS A 627 9.87 -21.10 -4.71
C LYS A 627 11.18 -20.53 -5.24
N ALA A 628 12.07 -21.39 -5.75
CA ALA A 628 13.30 -20.94 -6.40
C ALA A 628 12.99 -20.16 -7.70
N GLN A 629 12.02 -20.59 -8.50
CA GLN A 629 11.58 -19.87 -9.70
C GLN A 629 10.91 -18.52 -9.37
N GLU A 630 10.03 -18.46 -8.38
CA GLU A 630 9.43 -17.20 -7.90
C GLU A 630 10.52 -16.23 -7.41
N SER A 631 11.52 -16.76 -6.69
CA SER A 631 12.69 -15.98 -6.26
C SER A 631 13.52 -15.47 -7.44
N MET A 632 13.72 -16.28 -8.47
CA MET A 632 14.38 -15.83 -9.72
C MET A 632 13.58 -14.74 -10.40
N TYR A 633 12.25 -14.91 -10.52
CA TYR A 633 11.37 -13.93 -11.14
C TYR A 633 11.46 -12.56 -10.46
N SER A 634 11.64 -12.51 -9.13
CA SER A 634 11.87 -11.24 -8.44
C SER A 634 13.14 -10.49 -8.88
N LEU A 635 14.12 -11.19 -9.45
CA LEU A 635 15.39 -10.64 -9.92
C LEU A 635 15.42 -10.38 -11.44
N THR A 636 14.43 -10.83 -12.21
CA THR A 636 14.44 -10.71 -13.68
C THR A 636 14.34 -9.26 -14.16
N HIS A 637 13.81 -8.35 -13.33
CA HIS A 637 13.79 -6.92 -13.62
C HIS A 637 15.20 -6.29 -13.67
N GLN A 638 16.18 -6.89 -12.97
CA GLN A 638 17.57 -6.41 -12.92
C GLN A 638 18.53 -7.27 -13.75
N TYR A 639 18.26 -8.57 -13.83
CA TYR A 639 19.18 -9.56 -14.39
C TYR A 639 18.47 -10.51 -15.37
N PRO A 640 19.05 -10.78 -16.56
CA PRO A 640 18.56 -11.80 -17.47
C PRO A 640 18.31 -13.15 -16.79
N GLU A 641 17.22 -13.82 -17.17
CA GLU A 641 16.83 -15.12 -16.62
C GLU A 641 17.93 -16.17 -16.83
N GLU A 642 18.66 -16.11 -17.94
CA GLU A 642 19.77 -17.01 -18.28
C GLU A 642 20.90 -16.95 -17.24
N ILE A 643 21.20 -15.76 -16.72
CA ILE A 643 22.20 -15.56 -15.67
C ILE A 643 21.74 -16.23 -14.37
N LEU A 644 20.47 -16.01 -14.00
CA LEU A 644 19.89 -16.56 -12.78
C LEU A 644 19.80 -18.09 -12.84
N GLN A 645 19.33 -18.64 -13.96
CA GLN A 645 19.27 -20.09 -14.21
C GLN A 645 20.66 -20.71 -14.18
N ALA A 646 21.64 -20.10 -14.83
CA ALA A 646 23.02 -20.61 -14.80
C ALA A 646 23.58 -20.59 -13.38
N SER A 647 23.34 -19.50 -12.63
CA SER A 647 23.82 -19.31 -11.25
C SER A 647 23.35 -20.39 -10.27
N MET A 648 22.17 -20.98 -10.50
CA MET A 648 21.61 -22.08 -9.71
C MET A 648 22.51 -23.31 -9.68
N TYR A 649 23.26 -23.57 -10.75
CA TYR A 649 24.12 -24.75 -10.87
C TYR A 649 25.54 -24.51 -10.36
N LEU A 650 25.84 -23.33 -9.82
CA LEU A 650 27.14 -22.98 -9.25
C LEU A 650 27.14 -23.04 -7.73
N GLU A 651 28.32 -23.21 -7.16
CA GLU A 651 28.53 -23.02 -5.72
C GLU A 651 28.25 -21.57 -5.33
N ARG A 652 27.66 -21.41 -4.14
CA ARG A 652 27.31 -20.09 -3.60
C ARG A 652 28.56 -19.23 -3.38
N LEU A 653 28.62 -18.09 -4.06
CA LEU A 653 29.67 -17.09 -3.84
C LEU A 653 29.26 -16.15 -2.69
N ALA A 654 29.85 -16.35 -1.51
CA ALA A 654 29.53 -15.56 -0.32
C ALA A 654 30.58 -14.47 0.01
N ASP A 655 31.83 -14.64 -0.47
CA ASP A 655 32.94 -13.73 -0.17
C ASP A 655 33.53 -13.12 -1.45
N LEU A 656 33.28 -11.82 -1.64
CA LEU A 656 33.77 -11.03 -2.77
C LEU A 656 35.16 -10.41 -2.51
N LYS A 657 35.73 -10.55 -1.30
CA LYS A 657 37.05 -9.98 -0.97
C LYS A 657 38.20 -10.78 -1.59
N LYS A 658 37.98 -12.08 -1.81
CA LYS A 658 38.97 -12.98 -2.41
C LYS A 658 38.83 -12.98 -3.94
N ASP A 659 39.63 -12.16 -4.61
CA ASP A 659 39.66 -12.05 -6.08
C ASP A 659 39.77 -13.39 -6.81
N ILE A 660 40.48 -14.38 -6.23
CA ILE A 660 40.62 -15.73 -6.77
C ILE A 660 39.27 -16.46 -6.86
N ASN A 661 38.43 -16.35 -5.82
CA ASN A 661 37.12 -17.01 -5.77
C ASN A 661 36.16 -16.40 -6.77
N VAL A 662 36.17 -15.07 -6.89
CA VAL A 662 35.34 -14.34 -7.84
C VAL A 662 35.72 -14.71 -9.28
N LYS A 663 37.02 -14.77 -9.59
CA LYS A 663 37.52 -15.19 -10.91
C LYS A 663 37.15 -16.62 -11.27
N ASP A 664 37.28 -17.56 -10.32
CA ASP A 664 36.89 -18.95 -10.54
C ASP A 664 35.38 -19.09 -10.79
N TRP A 665 34.57 -18.42 -9.97
CA TRP A 665 33.12 -18.38 -10.12
C TRP A 665 32.70 -17.77 -11.46
N SER A 666 33.28 -16.62 -11.86
CA SER A 666 33.04 -15.97 -13.15
C SER A 666 33.35 -16.90 -14.33
N LYS A 667 34.47 -17.63 -14.29
CA LYS A 667 34.82 -18.62 -15.33
C LYS A 667 33.79 -19.73 -15.43
N LYS A 668 33.38 -20.31 -14.30
CA LYS A 668 32.37 -21.38 -14.26
C LYS A 668 31.03 -20.88 -14.82
N LEU A 669 30.61 -19.67 -14.46
CA LEU A 669 29.38 -19.07 -14.99
C LEU A 669 29.47 -18.85 -16.51
N GLN A 670 30.60 -18.32 -17.00
CA GLN A 670 30.82 -18.12 -18.44
C GLN A 670 30.71 -19.43 -19.23
N VAL A 671 31.29 -20.52 -18.72
CA VAL A 671 31.21 -21.84 -19.36
C VAL A 671 29.76 -22.32 -19.41
N LYS A 672 29.01 -22.18 -18.30
CA LYS A 672 27.61 -22.60 -18.25
C LYS A 672 26.72 -21.79 -19.19
N LEU A 673 26.85 -20.46 -19.19
CA LEU A 673 26.09 -19.58 -20.09
C LEU A 673 26.34 -19.88 -21.57
N ASN A 674 27.60 -20.13 -21.95
CA ASN A 674 27.92 -20.45 -23.34
C ASN A 674 27.55 -21.89 -23.75
N SER A 675 27.37 -22.81 -22.78
CA SER A 675 26.90 -24.17 -23.09
C SER A 675 25.44 -24.22 -23.56
N SER A 676 24.66 -23.20 -23.23
CA SER A 676 23.24 -23.05 -23.59
C SER A 676 22.97 -21.79 -24.41
N ALA A 677 24.00 -21.16 -25.00
CA ALA A 677 23.84 -19.93 -25.76
C ALA A 677 23.18 -20.19 -27.12
N LEU A 678 22.25 -19.29 -27.49
CA LEU A 678 21.63 -19.29 -28.82
C LEU A 678 22.67 -18.98 -29.91
N ASN A 679 22.48 -19.55 -31.11
CA ASN A 679 23.34 -19.28 -32.26
C ASN A 679 23.46 -17.77 -32.52
N GLY A 680 24.70 -17.27 -32.60
CA GLY A 680 25.00 -15.84 -32.78
C GLY A 680 25.03 -15.01 -31.49
N SER A 681 24.92 -15.64 -30.32
CA SER A 681 25.08 -15.00 -29.00
C SER A 681 26.34 -15.51 -28.30
N LYS A 682 27.07 -14.63 -27.61
CA LYS A 682 28.25 -15.00 -26.81
C LYS A 682 28.22 -14.30 -25.46
N TRP A 683 28.48 -15.05 -24.40
CA TRP A 683 28.59 -14.51 -23.04
C TRP A 683 30.06 -14.40 -22.63
N LYS A 684 30.42 -13.26 -22.04
CA LYS A 684 31.72 -13.03 -21.40
C LYS A 684 31.47 -12.69 -19.93
N VAL A 685 32.25 -13.26 -19.01
CA VAL A 685 32.13 -12.95 -17.58
C VAL A 685 33.51 -12.63 -17.03
N GLU A 686 33.67 -11.42 -16.49
CA GLU A 686 34.93 -10.92 -15.96
C GLU A 686 34.78 -10.55 -14.48
N ALA A 687 35.88 -10.61 -13.74
CA ALA A 687 35.93 -10.16 -12.35
C ALA A 687 36.56 -8.77 -12.31
N ILE A 688 35.78 -7.76 -11.95
CA ILE A 688 36.20 -6.36 -11.92
C ILE A 688 36.51 -5.95 -10.48
N LYS A 689 37.67 -5.33 -10.27
CA LYS A 689 38.10 -4.87 -8.95
C LYS A 689 37.46 -3.52 -8.61
N ASN A 690 36.71 -3.50 -7.52
CA ASN A 690 36.23 -2.28 -6.89
C ASN A 690 37.26 -1.79 -5.87
N LYS A 691 38.01 -0.73 -6.24
CA LYS A 691 39.13 -0.21 -5.44
C LYS A 691 38.66 0.43 -4.13
N GLU A 692 37.47 1.02 -4.10
CA GLU A 692 36.93 1.69 -2.91
C GLU A 692 36.50 0.69 -1.85
N GLN A 693 35.81 -0.38 -2.26
CA GLN A 693 35.28 -1.39 -1.34
C GLN A 693 36.25 -2.57 -1.09
N LYS A 694 37.39 -2.61 -1.78
CA LYS A 694 38.38 -3.71 -1.72
C LYS A 694 37.76 -5.09 -1.99
N ILE A 695 36.86 -5.16 -2.96
CA ILE A 695 36.19 -6.38 -3.43
C ILE A 695 36.35 -6.56 -4.94
N SER A 696 36.09 -7.77 -5.44
CA SER A 696 35.93 -8.05 -6.86
C SER A 696 34.48 -8.43 -7.15
N GLU A 697 33.91 -7.87 -8.21
CA GLU A 697 32.51 -8.07 -8.59
C GLU A 697 32.46 -8.70 -10.00
N PRO A 698 31.64 -9.74 -10.23
CA PRO A 698 31.43 -10.25 -11.58
C PRO A 698 30.68 -9.24 -12.45
N GLU A 699 31.20 -8.99 -13.65
CA GLU A 699 30.49 -8.31 -14.73
C GLU A 699 30.27 -9.29 -15.88
N ILE A 700 29.04 -9.34 -16.37
CA ILE A 700 28.57 -10.28 -17.37
C ILE A 700 28.16 -9.48 -18.60
N THR A 701 28.74 -9.81 -19.74
CA THR A 701 28.49 -9.14 -21.00
C THR A 701 27.90 -10.11 -22.01
N LEU A 702 26.76 -9.76 -22.61
CA LEU A 702 26.14 -10.46 -23.73
C LEU A 702 26.46 -9.72 -25.03
N PHE A 703 27.04 -10.45 -25.98
CA PHE A 703 27.21 -10.02 -27.37
C PHE A 703 26.15 -10.71 -28.23
N ARG A 704 25.21 -9.94 -28.81
CA ARG A 704 24.15 -10.49 -29.67
C ARG A 704 23.82 -9.54 -30.81
N HIS A 705 23.91 -10.02 -32.05
CA HIS A 705 23.59 -9.28 -33.28
C HIS A 705 24.22 -7.87 -33.37
N GLY A 706 25.46 -7.71 -32.92
CA GLY A 706 26.17 -6.42 -32.95
C GLY A 706 25.86 -5.46 -31.79
N SER A 707 24.97 -5.83 -30.87
CA SER A 707 24.72 -5.12 -29.61
C SER A 707 25.49 -5.75 -28.45
N GLU A 708 25.94 -4.92 -27.51
CA GLU A 708 26.61 -5.31 -26.28
C GLU A 708 25.80 -4.80 -25.08
N THR A 709 25.41 -5.72 -24.19
CA THR A 709 24.74 -5.37 -22.94
C THR A 709 25.50 -5.99 -21.79
N ALA A 710 25.77 -5.21 -20.74
CA ALA A 710 26.53 -5.64 -19.57
C ALA A 710 25.70 -5.53 -18.28
N TRP A 711 25.88 -6.50 -17.39
CA TRP A 711 25.26 -6.56 -16.07
C TRP A 711 26.31 -6.81 -15.00
N LYS A 712 26.28 -6.00 -13.95
CA LYS A 712 27.18 -6.13 -12.80
C LYS A 712 26.47 -6.82 -11.64
N LEU A 713 27.05 -7.92 -11.15
CA LEU A 713 26.55 -8.60 -9.96
C LEU A 713 27.16 -7.94 -8.71
N SER A 714 26.39 -7.05 -8.09
CA SER A 714 26.82 -6.30 -6.91
C SER A 714 26.82 -7.18 -5.63
N PRO A 715 27.45 -6.74 -4.54
CA PRO A 715 27.30 -7.36 -3.23
C PRO A 715 25.85 -7.52 -2.76
N GLY A 716 24.93 -6.69 -3.26
CA GLY A 716 23.50 -6.80 -2.97
C GLY A 716 22.90 -8.08 -3.55
N PHE A 717 23.25 -8.42 -4.79
CA PHE A 717 22.83 -9.67 -5.44
C PHE A 717 23.21 -10.90 -4.60
N PHE A 718 24.49 -11.03 -4.23
CA PHE A 718 24.98 -12.19 -3.46
C PHE A 718 24.46 -12.26 -2.01
N ARG A 719 23.99 -11.14 -1.47
CA ARG A 719 23.37 -11.07 -0.14
C ARG A 719 21.86 -11.29 -0.16
N SER A 720 21.23 -11.12 -1.33
CA SER A 720 19.78 -11.23 -1.49
C SER A 720 19.27 -12.59 -1.03
N LYS A 721 18.05 -12.60 -0.49
CA LYS A 721 17.35 -13.86 -0.14
C LYS A 721 17.14 -14.70 -1.40
N ALA A 722 16.76 -14.07 -2.50
CA ALA A 722 16.54 -14.73 -3.79
C ALA A 722 17.77 -15.52 -4.25
N TYR A 723 18.97 -14.93 -4.26
CA TYR A 723 20.20 -15.66 -4.62
C TYR A 723 20.49 -16.83 -3.68
N LYS A 724 20.26 -16.68 -2.38
CA LYS A 724 20.45 -17.77 -1.40
C LYS A 724 19.47 -18.92 -1.65
N ASP A 725 18.20 -18.60 -1.90
CA ASP A 725 17.16 -19.59 -2.16
C ASP A 725 17.47 -20.36 -3.45
N ILE A 726 17.88 -19.65 -4.52
CA ILE A 726 18.34 -20.22 -5.79
C ILE A 726 19.53 -21.19 -5.58
N CYS A 727 20.58 -20.74 -4.90
CA CYS A 727 21.76 -21.59 -4.65
C CYS A 727 21.43 -22.80 -3.78
N SER A 728 20.62 -22.62 -2.73
CA SER A 728 20.25 -23.71 -1.82
C SER A 728 19.46 -24.82 -2.52
N PHE A 729 18.58 -24.44 -3.44
CA PHE A 729 17.83 -25.38 -4.26
C PHE A 729 18.75 -26.09 -5.27
N GLY A 730 19.67 -25.35 -5.89
CA GLY A 730 20.68 -25.90 -6.79
C GLY A 730 21.62 -26.91 -6.14
N GLU A 731 22.11 -26.60 -4.93
CA GLU A 731 22.91 -27.52 -4.09
C GLU A 731 22.11 -28.80 -3.79
N HIS A 732 20.84 -28.66 -3.40
CA HIS A 732 19.97 -29.81 -3.16
C HIS A 732 19.78 -30.68 -4.42
N LEU A 733 19.53 -30.06 -5.59
CA LEU A 733 19.41 -30.78 -6.85
C LEU A 733 20.70 -31.50 -7.24
N ASN A 734 21.87 -30.87 -7.12
CA ASN A 734 23.16 -31.47 -7.44
C ASN A 734 23.48 -32.69 -6.55
N THR A 735 22.98 -32.72 -5.31
CA THR A 735 23.14 -33.88 -4.43
C THR A 735 22.20 -35.04 -4.75
N LEU A 736 21.00 -34.73 -5.28
CA LEU A 736 19.96 -35.72 -5.56
C LEU A 736 20.06 -36.32 -6.96
N LEU A 737 20.36 -35.50 -7.97
CA LEU A 737 20.31 -35.86 -9.38
C LEU A 737 21.69 -36.18 -9.95
N ASN A 738 21.74 -37.18 -10.82
CA ASN A 738 22.91 -37.52 -11.62
C ASN A 738 22.49 -37.81 -13.07
N LYS A 739 23.46 -38.18 -13.92
CA LYS A 739 23.24 -38.40 -15.36
C LYS A 739 22.27 -39.55 -15.68
N ASP A 740 22.01 -40.42 -14.70
CA ASP A 740 21.12 -41.58 -14.81
C ASP A 740 19.74 -41.31 -14.19
N SER A 741 19.47 -40.11 -13.67
CA SER A 741 18.18 -39.76 -13.09
C SER A 741 17.12 -39.51 -14.16
N TYR A 742 15.89 -40.00 -13.93
CA TYR A 742 14.76 -39.82 -14.84
C TYR A 742 13.43 -39.79 -14.08
N PHE A 743 12.44 -39.11 -14.64
CA PHE A 743 11.06 -39.26 -14.20
C PHE A 743 10.41 -40.47 -14.86
N GLU A 744 9.69 -41.26 -14.09
CA GLU A 744 8.87 -42.36 -14.54
C GLU A 744 7.41 -42.02 -14.27
N LEU A 745 6.60 -41.93 -15.33
CA LEU A 745 5.16 -41.71 -15.27
C LEU A 745 4.49 -42.78 -16.10
N ASN A 746 3.66 -43.63 -15.47
CA ASN A 746 2.91 -44.70 -16.14
C ASN A 746 3.77 -45.59 -17.07
N GLY A 747 4.99 -45.91 -16.64
CA GLY A 747 5.95 -46.74 -17.38
C GLY A 747 6.75 -46.00 -18.48
N SER A 748 6.43 -44.73 -18.76
CA SER A 748 7.22 -43.87 -19.66
C SER A 748 8.36 -43.20 -18.90
N LYS A 749 9.56 -43.20 -19.48
CA LYS A 749 10.77 -42.61 -18.88
C LYS A 749 11.13 -41.28 -19.53
N PHE A 750 11.24 -40.23 -18.73
CA PHE A 750 11.63 -38.88 -19.14
C PHE A 750 12.99 -38.54 -18.53
N ARG A 751 14.02 -38.39 -19.38
CA ARG A 751 15.38 -38.07 -18.93
C ARG A 751 15.43 -36.64 -18.37
N ILE A 752 16.21 -36.43 -17.31
CA ILE A 752 16.37 -35.11 -16.70
C ILE A 752 17.64 -34.45 -17.20
N ASP A 753 17.50 -33.57 -18.19
CA ASP A 753 18.58 -32.67 -18.64
C ASP A 753 18.55 -31.34 -17.88
N ASN A 754 17.34 -30.82 -17.60
CA ASN A 754 17.08 -29.64 -16.78
C ASN A 754 15.81 -29.89 -15.97
N PHE A 755 15.88 -29.75 -14.65
CA PHE A 755 14.75 -30.06 -13.76
C PHE A 755 13.50 -29.23 -14.12
N ALA A 756 13.66 -27.95 -14.45
CA ALA A 756 12.56 -27.08 -14.84
C ALA A 756 11.85 -27.57 -16.12
N SER A 757 12.63 -27.95 -17.14
CA SER A 757 12.11 -28.49 -18.40
C SER A 757 11.38 -29.80 -18.18
N SER A 758 11.95 -30.71 -17.38
CA SER A 758 11.30 -32.00 -17.08
C SER A 758 10.01 -31.84 -16.29
N VAL A 759 9.91 -30.88 -15.36
CA VAL A 759 8.64 -30.56 -14.68
C VAL A 759 7.60 -30.03 -15.68
N ASN A 760 8.00 -29.22 -16.66
CA ASN A 760 7.09 -28.77 -17.71
C ASN A 760 6.63 -29.93 -18.61
N GLU A 761 7.50 -30.89 -18.94
CA GLU A 761 7.10 -32.10 -19.68
C GLU A 761 6.08 -32.94 -18.92
N LEU A 762 6.22 -33.07 -17.60
CA LEU A 762 5.24 -33.74 -16.74
C LEU A 762 3.87 -33.03 -16.79
N ILE A 763 3.86 -31.69 -16.77
CA ILE A 763 2.64 -30.89 -16.88
C ILE A 763 2.01 -31.07 -18.27
N GLU A 764 2.80 -31.06 -19.35
CA GLU A 764 2.29 -31.29 -20.71
C GLU A 764 1.73 -32.72 -20.88
N ALA A 765 2.33 -33.72 -20.21
CA ALA A 765 1.77 -35.06 -20.15
C ALA A 765 0.42 -35.07 -19.40
N ALA A 766 0.34 -34.37 -18.25
CA ALA A 766 -0.90 -34.23 -17.48
C ALA A 766 -2.03 -33.58 -18.29
N LYS A 767 -1.71 -32.53 -19.09
CA LYS A 767 -2.69 -31.83 -19.93
C LYS A 767 -3.41 -32.77 -20.89
N LYS A 768 -2.73 -33.78 -21.44
CA LYS A 768 -3.33 -34.75 -22.36
C LYS A 768 -4.43 -35.61 -21.71
N SER A 769 -4.43 -35.73 -20.39
CA SER A 769 -5.45 -36.47 -19.63
C SER A 769 -6.74 -35.68 -19.42
N PHE A 770 -6.74 -34.37 -19.71
CA PHE A 770 -7.90 -33.49 -19.59
C PHE A 770 -8.34 -32.95 -20.94
N THR A 771 -9.65 -32.77 -21.12
CA THR A 771 -10.16 -31.82 -22.10
C THR A 771 -10.17 -30.45 -21.43
N MET A 772 -9.38 -29.51 -21.96
CA MET A 772 -9.27 -28.15 -21.42
C MET A 772 -10.00 -27.16 -22.33
N SER A 773 -10.89 -26.37 -21.76
CA SER A 773 -11.52 -25.22 -22.42
C SER A 773 -11.12 -23.94 -21.69
N ARG A 774 -10.76 -22.89 -22.43
CA ARG A 774 -10.50 -21.55 -21.87
C ARG A 774 -11.73 -20.68 -22.11
N TYR A 775 -12.24 -20.03 -21.08
CA TYR A 775 -13.31 -19.05 -21.22
C TYR A 775 -12.73 -17.73 -21.70
N LYS A 776 -13.35 -17.13 -22.72
CA LYS A 776 -12.96 -15.80 -23.24
C LYS A 776 -13.87 -14.68 -22.76
N GLY A 777 -15.14 -15.00 -22.48
CA GLY A 777 -16.10 -14.04 -21.95
C GLY A 777 -17.18 -14.73 -21.13
N LEU A 778 -17.84 -13.96 -20.26
CA LEU A 778 -18.91 -14.42 -19.37
C LEU A 778 -20.12 -14.94 -20.16
N GLY A 779 -20.33 -14.46 -21.39
CA GLY A 779 -21.38 -14.93 -22.29
C GLY A 779 -21.22 -16.36 -22.80
N GLU A 780 -20.03 -16.97 -22.65
CA GLU A 780 -19.78 -18.37 -22.99
C GLU A 780 -20.23 -19.34 -21.89
N MET A 781 -20.56 -18.81 -20.70
CA MET A 781 -21.02 -19.59 -19.56
C MET A 781 -22.55 -19.63 -19.52
N ASN A 782 -23.09 -20.83 -19.32
CA ASN A 782 -24.51 -21.00 -19.05
C ASN A 782 -24.85 -20.51 -17.63
N ALA A 783 -26.13 -20.23 -17.37
CA ALA A 783 -26.60 -19.69 -16.08
C ALA A 783 -26.12 -20.49 -14.86
N ASP A 784 -26.20 -21.82 -14.91
CA ASP A 784 -25.76 -22.70 -13.81
C ASP A 784 -24.24 -22.61 -13.60
N GLN A 785 -23.45 -22.56 -14.68
CA GLN A 785 -21.99 -22.42 -14.58
C GLN A 785 -21.59 -21.09 -13.98
N LEU A 786 -22.29 -20.01 -14.36
CA LEU A 786 -22.03 -18.68 -13.82
C LEU A 786 -22.39 -18.60 -12.33
N TRP A 787 -23.48 -19.27 -11.92
CA TRP A 787 -23.84 -19.42 -10.51
C TRP A 787 -22.76 -20.15 -9.73
N ASP A 788 -22.45 -21.40 -10.10
CA ASP A 788 -21.54 -22.30 -9.37
C ASP A 788 -20.12 -21.75 -9.22
N THR A 789 -19.71 -20.85 -10.12
CA THR A 789 -18.32 -20.36 -10.17
C THR A 789 -18.16 -18.93 -9.67
N THR A 790 -19.11 -18.04 -9.99
CA THR A 790 -18.87 -16.59 -9.89
C THR A 790 -19.92 -15.87 -9.04
N MET A 791 -21.14 -16.43 -8.90
CA MET A 791 -22.24 -15.75 -8.21
C MET A 791 -22.63 -16.37 -6.87
N ASP A 792 -22.42 -17.67 -6.67
CA ASP A 792 -22.72 -18.38 -5.42
C ASP A 792 -21.85 -17.87 -4.26
N PRO A 793 -22.42 -17.29 -3.18
CA PRO A 793 -21.65 -16.84 -2.02
C PRO A 793 -20.80 -17.91 -1.33
N GLU A 794 -21.12 -19.20 -1.48
CA GLU A 794 -20.35 -20.30 -0.86
C GLU A 794 -19.12 -20.70 -1.69
N ALA A 795 -19.15 -20.48 -3.01
CA ALA A 795 -18.10 -20.93 -3.93
C ALA A 795 -17.29 -19.79 -4.57
N ARG A 796 -17.89 -18.60 -4.71
CA ARG A 796 -17.29 -17.48 -5.45
C ARG A 796 -16.10 -16.87 -4.71
N LEU A 797 -15.23 -16.24 -5.49
CA LEU A 797 -14.17 -15.35 -5.01
C LEU A 797 -14.42 -13.94 -5.52
N LEU A 798 -14.35 -12.97 -4.60
CA LEU A 798 -14.48 -11.56 -4.91
C LEU A 798 -13.19 -10.84 -4.53
N GLY A 799 -12.67 -10.01 -5.43
CA GLY A 799 -11.61 -9.05 -5.12
C GLY A 799 -12.22 -7.79 -4.53
N GLN A 800 -12.09 -7.59 -3.22
CA GLN A 800 -12.49 -6.33 -2.58
C GLN A 800 -11.51 -5.21 -2.97
N VAL A 801 -12.05 -4.06 -3.38
CA VAL A 801 -11.22 -2.91 -3.78
C VAL A 801 -10.98 -2.02 -2.57
N THR A 802 -9.71 -1.73 -2.28
CA THR A 802 -9.27 -0.84 -1.19
C THR A 802 -8.47 0.34 -1.74
N ILE A 803 -8.35 1.41 -0.95
CA ILE A 803 -7.49 2.56 -1.24
C ILE A 803 -6.42 2.60 -0.14
N ASP A 804 -5.22 2.09 -0.45
CA ASP A 804 -4.13 2.03 0.53
C ASP A 804 -3.41 3.38 0.65
N ASP A 805 -3.24 4.06 -0.48
CA ASP A 805 -2.64 5.39 -0.60
C ASP A 805 -3.45 6.23 -1.60
N ALA A 806 -4.26 7.16 -1.06
CA ALA A 806 -5.11 8.03 -1.86
C ALA A 806 -4.29 8.96 -2.78
N GLN A 807 -3.10 9.40 -2.37
CA GLN A 807 -2.27 10.27 -3.21
C GLN A 807 -1.71 9.49 -4.39
N LYS A 808 -1.15 8.30 -4.15
CA LYS A 808 -0.68 7.44 -5.25
C LYS A 808 -1.81 6.99 -6.16
N ALA A 809 -2.97 6.65 -5.59
CA ALA A 809 -4.14 6.31 -6.38
C ALA A 809 -4.55 7.51 -7.25
N ASP A 810 -4.54 8.73 -6.70
CA ASP A 810 -4.82 9.95 -7.44
C ASP A 810 -3.81 10.19 -8.57
N GLU A 811 -2.52 10.11 -8.29
CA GLU A 811 -1.45 10.22 -9.28
C GLU A 811 -1.59 9.16 -10.39
N LEU A 812 -1.93 7.92 -10.03
CA LEU A 812 -2.12 6.82 -10.97
C LEU A 812 -3.36 7.02 -11.85
N PHE A 813 -4.51 7.39 -11.27
CA PHE A 813 -5.71 7.71 -12.06
C PHE A 813 -5.49 8.93 -12.95
N ASN A 814 -4.81 9.97 -12.46
CA ASN A 814 -4.43 11.13 -13.27
C ASN A 814 -3.52 10.73 -14.45
N ALA A 815 -2.49 9.91 -14.20
CA ALA A 815 -1.56 9.47 -15.24
C ALA A 815 -2.22 8.56 -16.29
N LEU A 816 -3.04 7.60 -15.86
CA LEU A 816 -3.68 6.63 -16.75
C LEU A 816 -4.92 7.20 -17.44
N MET A 817 -5.80 7.87 -16.69
CA MET A 817 -7.12 8.27 -17.17
C MET A 817 -7.19 9.76 -17.53
N GLY A 818 -6.22 10.58 -17.10
CA GLY A 818 -6.18 12.02 -17.35
C GLY A 818 -5.79 12.42 -18.78
N ASP A 819 -5.80 13.73 -19.02
CA ASP A 819 -5.63 14.30 -20.37
C ASP A 819 -4.21 14.23 -20.92
N ASP A 820 -3.20 14.24 -20.04
CA ASP A 820 -1.80 14.17 -20.45
C ASP A 820 -1.45 12.76 -20.98
N VAL A 821 -0.83 12.73 -22.16
CA VAL A 821 -0.44 11.50 -22.86
C VAL A 821 0.94 11.01 -22.39
N GLU A 822 1.83 11.92 -22.00
CA GLU A 822 3.23 11.59 -21.73
C GLU A 822 3.41 10.73 -20.47
N PRO A 823 2.80 11.05 -19.31
CA PRO A 823 2.88 10.21 -18.11
C PRO A 823 2.33 8.81 -18.36
N ARG A 824 1.23 8.71 -19.12
CA ARG A 824 0.67 7.42 -19.53
C ARG A 824 1.65 6.61 -20.37
N LYS A 825 2.33 7.27 -21.32
CA LYS A 825 3.31 6.61 -22.19
C LYS A 825 4.50 6.11 -21.38
N ILE A 826 5.05 6.93 -20.49
CA ILE A 826 6.13 6.52 -19.58
C ILE A 826 5.69 5.32 -18.74
N PHE A 827 4.49 5.39 -18.15
CA PHE A 827 3.95 4.28 -17.38
C PHE A 827 3.83 3.00 -18.23
N ILE A 828 3.32 3.10 -19.46
CA ILE A 828 3.24 1.96 -20.38
C ILE A 828 4.64 1.44 -20.70
N ASP A 829 5.61 2.29 -21.05
CA ASP A 829 6.96 1.87 -21.43
C ASP A 829 7.72 1.20 -20.27
N GLU A 830 7.55 1.70 -19.04
CA GLU A 830 8.11 1.13 -17.82
C GLU A 830 7.47 -0.21 -17.47
N ASN A 831 6.16 -0.36 -17.69
CA ASN A 831 5.39 -1.53 -17.24
C ASN A 831 5.13 -2.58 -18.33
N ALA A 832 5.29 -2.24 -19.62
CA ALA A 832 4.98 -3.11 -20.75
C ALA A 832 5.79 -4.41 -20.74
N LYS A 833 7.01 -4.38 -20.18
CA LYS A 833 7.90 -5.55 -20.07
C LYS A 833 7.38 -6.60 -19.08
N PHE A 834 6.45 -6.24 -18.19
CA PHE A 834 5.84 -7.14 -17.22
C PHE A 834 4.54 -7.78 -17.73
N VAL A 835 4.03 -7.36 -18.89
CA VAL A 835 2.80 -7.92 -19.48
C VAL A 835 3.14 -9.21 -20.22
N VAL A 836 2.85 -10.34 -19.58
CA VAL A 836 3.16 -11.69 -20.11
C VAL A 836 2.13 -12.17 -21.14
N ASN A 837 0.88 -11.69 -21.07
CA ASN A 837 -0.21 -12.07 -21.96
C ASN A 837 -0.96 -10.83 -22.47
N LEU A 838 -0.56 -10.31 -23.63
CA LEU A 838 -1.47 -9.56 -24.49
C LEU A 838 -2.11 -10.60 -25.41
N ASP A 839 -3.43 -10.82 -25.30
CA ASP A 839 -4.17 -11.54 -26.33
C ASP A 839 -4.08 -10.66 -27.60
N VAL A 840 -3.17 -11.02 -28.50
CA VAL A 840 -3.08 -10.50 -29.89
C VAL A 840 -3.85 -11.41 -30.81
#